data_AF-I6ASP0-F1
#
_entry.id   AF-I6ASP0-F1
#
_cell.length_a   1.000
_cell.length_b   1.000
_cell.length_c   1.000
_cell.angle_alpha   90.00
_cell.angle_beta   90.00
_cell.angle_gamma   90.00
#
_symmetry.space_group_name_H-M   'P 1'
#
loop_
_entity.id
_entity.type
_entity.pdbx_description
1 polymer ?
#
loop_
_entity_poly.entity_id
_entity_poly.type
_entity_poly.pdbx_seq_one_letter_code
_entity_poly.pdbx_strand_id
1 'polypeptide(L)'
;MLRLCLILPVLIVASFLQNAEAAPVLRVAFLVDDPDLEALLLAGFGGAETLSRAELPRVAAERLLAGAEGNPELTGADVVLVVEQTEDRGSARLVACPSGATIFALDFPKMPLGETARWIVTRVQPSLGAAADPARPRISLTGLRFVTDSPENRIRERTLNLMLATRLQARGALVLERWRMGDLVFEKHITRDDSPFWKTAGLVDGSLSSPASGGEIQASIRIRDAGGREADGQINADDLEKLADRIAVRILEDRERKGRGGAGAVGQLAKMETEAESFLAEARWMLDHGLPRDAWQAIETAIALGQRTREAEMLRVKAAAMCAYPDSLEIHGFGQDGGYQSDAFSLSELPVRVAAATDAVLLAADYWLAYRTDKHPGGGRLDHPANLGVRTLYTGLRVLRTAHDCSWAAKHPDAVLALRKALQRSSGELLQAKSLRSLRATLCTYLVNYAGYWNDSPAGAIAFYRTILDPDFKSGLRKGLWPETIRGELAYDQRPHPPFLVGDAPKEDFPYGIASWRVIAGDETSAHEVWSAFLDELDQSSDVLNRADGLALRWQSTANKQARLALAVRMVDFVANNPDALSGISGYAILRQFINPLRDINHLANFAPTLEKLAAAYLVWLRPDSGVSPEIIKSTEILLGDLHTVFLKEEQALALLATLDDRYMRPQVSKTESAAIDFARSTILKNFPSLRTKNNTKNTLVASLWMAPEHTPGELSARIGFNNEAVVWQENSLWALDPFHGRLWEIDPASGRTAILSAENRPSADFGSQLVIWGKRLAVTTQTDVRVLDESRRRWTRLELPSANYRITAAHGYLWAASGESSPARRAKQTEGSTLYRIASDLTCELVASSRRRLPVHPLDASLRGSPFAVFPHTNNGVVVGLRDNWTFLDSNSGIPPPRYDNRIQGYPQITSTPGLILRQQHVARDRNRLVSIENMGTDGNDILLAHPERDPSVRTRYPWPEEIEMLPSSASRYVAALRGEGVDILVWSSFGSPWGATEAWLLRVEPGGRAVYPVHFVWPADGDQRVSKFRYDPDTFRYPAPDAKGLIATDQGLVITGRGMAGFWFIPNRELDKLREAVRPANFSAPESIAEKRPPN
;
A
#
# COMPACT_ATOMS: atom_id res chain seq x y z
N MET A 1 48.62 11.57 -78.13
CA MET A 1 48.13 12.13 -76.85
C MET A 1 46.75 11.60 -76.43
N LEU A 2 46.32 10.41 -76.91
CA LEU A 2 44.97 9.85 -76.70
C LEU A 2 44.98 8.36 -76.27
N ARG A 3 46.08 7.90 -75.67
CA ARG A 3 46.23 6.52 -75.15
C ARG A 3 46.58 6.44 -73.65
N LEU A 4 46.62 7.56 -72.93
CA LEU A 4 46.99 7.60 -71.50
C LEU A 4 45.79 7.73 -70.53
N CYS A 5 44.56 7.94 -70.99
CA CYS A 5 43.40 8.20 -70.11
C CYS A 5 42.60 6.96 -69.67
N LEU A 6 42.96 5.76 -70.11
CA LEU A 6 42.22 4.52 -69.78
C LEU A 6 42.94 3.59 -68.79
N ILE A 7 44.21 3.86 -68.47
CA ILE A 7 45.01 2.99 -67.59
C ILE A 7 45.01 3.47 -66.13
N LEU A 8 44.77 4.77 -65.90
CA LEU A 8 44.79 5.35 -64.55
C LEU A 8 43.61 4.91 -63.65
N PRO A 9 42.36 4.77 -64.12
CA PRO A 9 41.26 4.29 -63.27
C PRO A 9 41.42 2.82 -62.89
N VAL A 10 42.01 2.00 -63.77
CA VAL A 10 42.21 0.57 -63.54
C VAL A 10 43.36 0.32 -62.55
N LEU A 11 44.43 1.13 -62.60
CA LEU A 11 45.51 1.05 -61.60
C LEU A 11 45.11 1.60 -60.23
N ILE A 12 44.23 2.62 -60.16
CA ILE A 12 43.71 3.11 -58.88
C ILE A 12 42.76 2.09 -58.24
N VAL A 13 41.92 1.40 -59.03
CA VAL A 13 41.08 0.30 -58.54
C VAL A 13 41.90 -0.94 -58.17
N ALA A 14 42.97 -1.26 -58.91
CA ALA A 14 43.87 -2.36 -58.58
C ALA A 14 44.72 -2.10 -57.32
N SER A 15 45.18 -0.87 -57.09
CA SER A 15 45.89 -0.49 -55.86
C SER A 15 44.97 -0.40 -54.63
N PHE A 16 43.67 -0.11 -54.81
CA PHE A 16 42.68 -0.20 -53.74
C PHE A 16 42.30 -1.65 -53.40
N LEU A 17 42.38 -2.58 -54.38
CA LEU A 17 42.12 -4.01 -54.16
C LEU A 17 43.34 -4.78 -53.59
N GLN A 18 44.57 -4.27 -53.75
CA GLN A 18 45.78 -4.91 -53.22
C GLN A 18 46.13 -4.56 -51.77
N ASN A 19 45.44 -3.56 -51.17
CA ASN A 19 45.55 -3.23 -49.75
C ASN A 19 44.28 -3.59 -48.94
N ALA A 20 43.52 -4.58 -49.41
CA ALA A 20 42.62 -5.28 -48.49
C ALA A 20 43.50 -6.14 -47.56
N GLU A 21 44.06 -5.51 -46.51
CA GLU A 21 44.56 -6.25 -45.35
C GLU A 21 43.49 -7.29 -45.01
N ALA A 22 43.87 -8.57 -45.01
CA ALA A 22 42.96 -9.65 -44.66
C ALA A 22 42.31 -9.26 -43.33
N ALA A 23 40.98 -9.09 -43.33
CA ALA A 23 40.26 -8.69 -42.13
C ALA A 23 40.71 -9.60 -40.99
N PRO A 24 41.13 -9.05 -39.83
CA PRO A 24 41.67 -9.85 -38.75
C PRO A 24 40.68 -10.97 -38.41
N VAL A 25 41.18 -12.21 -38.38
CA VAL A 25 40.37 -13.37 -38.04
C VAL A 25 39.89 -13.18 -36.61
N LEU A 26 38.57 -13.10 -36.43
CA LEU A 26 37.95 -12.86 -35.14
C LEU A 26 38.19 -14.06 -34.22
N ARG A 27 38.69 -13.83 -33.01
CA ARG A 27 38.86 -14.85 -31.97
C ARG A 27 37.61 -14.97 -31.10
N VAL A 28 37.01 -16.16 -31.04
CA VAL A 28 35.77 -16.45 -30.32
C VAL A 28 36.04 -17.48 -29.23
N ALA A 29 35.91 -17.09 -27.97
CA ALA A 29 35.98 -18.01 -26.84
C ALA A 29 34.60 -18.55 -26.46
N PHE A 30 34.52 -19.82 -26.04
CA PHE A 30 33.28 -20.46 -25.59
C PHE A 30 33.32 -20.70 -24.08
N LEU A 31 32.28 -20.23 -23.38
CA LEU A 31 32.03 -20.51 -21.97
C LEU A 31 30.71 -21.27 -21.86
N VAL A 32 30.83 -22.60 -21.86
CA VAL A 32 29.71 -23.53 -21.87
C VAL A 32 29.93 -24.53 -20.75
N ASP A 33 28.91 -24.80 -19.96
CA ASP A 33 29.00 -25.78 -18.86
C ASP A 33 28.99 -27.23 -19.38
N ASP A 34 28.31 -27.47 -20.50
CA ASP A 34 28.21 -28.77 -21.15
C ASP A 34 29.33 -28.94 -22.21
N PRO A 35 30.28 -29.87 -22.02
CA PRO A 35 31.42 -30.05 -22.93
C PRO A 35 31.01 -30.60 -24.31
N ASP A 36 29.91 -31.36 -24.39
CA ASP A 36 29.41 -31.88 -25.67
C ASP A 36 28.78 -30.75 -26.49
N LEU A 37 28.06 -29.84 -25.82
CA LEU A 37 27.56 -28.63 -26.47
C LEU A 37 28.69 -27.71 -26.93
N GLU A 38 29.73 -27.55 -26.11
CA GLU A 38 30.92 -26.78 -26.46
C GLU A 38 31.59 -27.31 -27.74
N ALA A 39 31.82 -28.63 -27.80
CA ALA A 39 32.41 -29.28 -28.98
C ALA A 39 31.58 -29.06 -30.26
N LEU A 40 30.25 -29.12 -30.14
CA LEU A 40 29.34 -28.85 -31.26
C LEU A 40 29.35 -27.38 -31.70
N LEU A 41 29.50 -26.44 -30.76
CA LEU A 41 29.63 -25.01 -31.07
C LEU A 41 30.96 -24.72 -31.77
N LEU A 42 32.07 -25.26 -31.25
CA LEU A 42 33.41 -25.15 -31.87
C LEU A 42 33.39 -25.64 -33.33
N ALA A 43 32.74 -26.77 -33.60
CA ALA A 43 32.60 -27.30 -34.95
C ALA A 43 31.67 -26.46 -35.86
N GLY A 44 30.72 -25.72 -35.26
CA GLY A 44 29.70 -24.97 -35.99
C GLY A 44 30.12 -23.56 -36.41
N PHE A 45 30.98 -22.88 -35.64
CA PHE A 45 31.42 -21.51 -35.92
C PHE A 45 32.57 -21.48 -36.93
N GLY A 46 32.24 -21.44 -38.23
CA GLY A 46 33.23 -21.33 -39.31
C GLY A 46 33.75 -19.91 -39.52
N GLY A 47 35.02 -19.76 -39.92
CA GLY A 47 35.61 -18.46 -40.29
C GLY A 47 36.02 -17.56 -39.12
N ALA A 48 35.97 -18.07 -37.89
CA ALA A 48 36.53 -17.46 -36.68
C ALA A 48 37.60 -18.39 -36.09
N GLU A 49 38.57 -17.83 -35.39
CA GLU A 49 39.52 -18.61 -34.59
C GLU A 49 38.84 -18.92 -33.25
N THR A 50 38.45 -20.17 -33.04
CA THR A 50 37.70 -20.58 -31.84
C THR A 50 38.63 -21.02 -30.72
N LEU A 51 38.38 -20.54 -29.50
CA LEU A 51 39.10 -20.94 -28.28
C LEU A 51 38.15 -21.73 -27.38
N SER A 52 38.53 -22.97 -27.06
CA SER A 52 37.82 -23.80 -26.09
C SER A 52 38.07 -23.33 -24.65
N ARG A 53 37.17 -23.66 -23.75
CA ARG A 53 37.28 -23.43 -22.31
C ARG A 53 38.59 -23.98 -21.73
N ALA A 54 39.09 -25.10 -22.26
CA ALA A 54 40.34 -25.72 -21.84
C ALA A 54 41.59 -24.90 -22.23
N GLU A 55 41.48 -24.06 -23.26
CA GLU A 55 42.55 -23.19 -23.77
C GLU A 55 42.56 -21.81 -23.09
N LEU A 56 41.48 -21.44 -22.39
CA LEU A 56 41.40 -20.22 -21.60
C LEU A 56 42.21 -20.35 -20.31
N PRO A 57 42.83 -19.27 -19.80
CA PRO A 57 43.44 -19.29 -18.47
C PRO A 57 42.41 -19.77 -17.45
N ARG A 58 42.69 -20.91 -16.80
CA ARG A 58 41.73 -21.61 -15.91
C ARG A 58 41.05 -20.69 -14.90
N VAL A 59 41.79 -19.75 -14.33
CA VAL A 59 41.28 -18.76 -13.35
C VAL A 59 40.33 -17.74 -14.00
N ALA A 60 40.53 -17.37 -15.27
CA ALA A 60 39.63 -16.49 -16.01
C ALA A 60 38.35 -17.23 -16.42
N ALA A 61 38.47 -18.47 -16.91
CA ALA A 61 37.34 -19.30 -17.31
C ALA A 61 36.44 -19.70 -16.13
N GLU A 62 37.03 -20.18 -15.01
CA GLU A 62 36.27 -20.56 -13.82
C GLU A 62 35.59 -19.35 -13.14
N ARG A 63 36.19 -18.15 -13.21
CA ARG A 63 35.57 -16.93 -12.66
C ARG A 63 34.42 -16.43 -13.53
N LEU A 64 34.61 -16.37 -14.85
CA LEU A 64 33.56 -15.93 -15.79
C LEU A 64 32.33 -16.85 -15.75
N LEU A 65 32.51 -18.16 -15.60
CA LEU A 65 31.40 -19.13 -15.47
C LEU A 65 30.70 -19.07 -14.11
N ALA A 66 31.44 -18.78 -13.03
CA ALA A 66 30.85 -18.62 -11.71
C ALA A 66 30.12 -17.28 -11.52
N GLY A 67 30.03 -16.43 -12.56
CA GLY A 67 29.52 -15.06 -12.45
C GLY A 67 30.39 -14.16 -11.54
N ALA A 68 31.63 -14.57 -11.27
CA ALA A 68 32.57 -13.89 -10.40
C ALA A 68 33.59 -13.06 -11.20
N GLU A 69 34.22 -12.07 -10.55
CA GLU A 69 35.14 -11.06 -11.11
C GLU A 69 36.22 -11.59 -12.10
N GLY A 70 35.93 -11.68 -13.39
CA GLY A 70 36.85 -12.13 -14.43
C GLY A 70 36.99 -11.13 -15.58
N ASN A 71 38.21 -10.63 -15.85
CA ASN A 71 38.46 -9.74 -17.00
C ASN A 71 38.48 -10.57 -18.30
N PRO A 72 37.57 -10.34 -19.26
CA PRO A 72 37.47 -11.09 -20.51
C PRO A 72 38.65 -10.80 -21.44
N GLU A 73 39.35 -9.67 -21.28
CA GLU A 73 40.58 -9.40 -22.01
C GLU A 73 41.66 -10.46 -21.70
N LEU A 74 41.60 -11.08 -20.52
CA LEU A 74 42.49 -12.17 -20.13
C LEU A 74 42.23 -13.46 -20.91
N THR A 75 41.10 -13.57 -21.63
CA THR A 75 40.83 -14.71 -22.52
C THR A 75 41.64 -14.65 -23.82
N GLY A 76 42.15 -13.48 -24.21
CA GLY A 76 42.80 -13.26 -25.50
C GLY A 76 41.84 -13.35 -26.71
N ALA A 77 40.54 -13.51 -26.46
CA ALA A 77 39.50 -13.52 -27.48
C ALA A 77 39.03 -12.09 -27.80
N ASP A 78 38.49 -11.88 -29.00
CA ASP A 78 37.80 -10.65 -29.38
C ASP A 78 36.35 -10.66 -28.89
N VAL A 79 35.74 -11.85 -28.85
CA VAL A 79 34.40 -12.06 -28.30
C VAL A 79 34.34 -13.37 -27.49
N VAL A 80 33.45 -13.42 -26.50
CA VAL A 80 33.14 -14.61 -25.69
C VAL A 80 31.67 -14.97 -25.86
N LEU A 81 31.37 -16.22 -26.21
CA LEU A 81 30.03 -16.77 -26.22
C LEU A 81 29.78 -17.55 -24.92
N VAL A 82 28.90 -17.03 -24.08
CA VAL A 82 28.47 -17.65 -22.83
C VAL A 82 27.16 -18.39 -23.06
N VAL A 83 27.10 -19.68 -22.75
CA VAL A 83 25.88 -20.49 -22.91
C VAL A 83 25.52 -21.14 -21.57
N GLU A 84 24.36 -20.77 -21.05
CA GLU A 84 23.80 -21.29 -19.81
C GLU A 84 22.58 -22.17 -20.14
N GLN A 85 22.48 -23.36 -19.55
CA GLN A 85 21.29 -24.22 -19.65
C GLN A 85 20.72 -24.53 -18.27
N THR A 86 19.42 -24.30 -18.10
CA THR A 86 18.64 -24.76 -16.95
C THR A 86 17.77 -25.96 -17.34
N GLU A 87 17.01 -26.51 -16.39
CA GLU A 87 16.17 -27.69 -16.64
C GLU A 87 15.10 -27.48 -17.73
N ASP A 88 14.65 -26.24 -17.93
CA ASP A 88 13.51 -25.86 -18.75
C ASP A 88 13.86 -24.94 -19.95
N ARG A 89 15.01 -24.26 -19.92
CA ARG A 89 15.40 -23.23 -20.89
C ARG A 89 16.91 -23.09 -20.97
N GLY A 90 17.40 -22.44 -22.02
CA GLY A 90 18.79 -22.03 -22.12
C GLY A 90 18.92 -20.60 -22.63
N SER A 91 20.09 -20.01 -22.41
CA SER A 91 20.45 -18.71 -22.94
C SER A 91 21.85 -18.74 -23.52
N ALA A 92 22.07 -17.95 -24.57
CA ALA A 92 23.38 -17.74 -25.19
C ALA A 92 23.63 -16.23 -25.32
N ARG A 93 24.77 -15.76 -24.81
CA ARG A 93 25.18 -14.35 -24.84
C ARG A 93 26.54 -14.22 -25.51
N LEU A 94 26.64 -13.42 -26.57
CA LEU A 94 27.89 -13.05 -27.21
C LEU A 94 28.36 -11.71 -26.64
N VAL A 95 29.54 -11.69 -26.03
CA VAL A 95 30.12 -10.54 -25.34
C VAL A 95 31.38 -10.07 -26.06
N ALA A 96 31.50 -8.78 -26.34
CA ALA A 96 32.74 -8.18 -26.85
C ALA A 96 33.78 -8.12 -25.74
N CYS A 97 34.91 -8.83 -25.84
CA CYS A 97 35.92 -8.83 -24.77
C CYS A 97 36.51 -7.44 -24.49
N PRO A 98 36.89 -6.62 -25.50
CA PRO A 98 37.50 -5.32 -25.24
C PRO A 98 36.58 -4.32 -24.55
N SER A 99 35.25 -4.51 -24.65
CA SER A 99 34.28 -3.58 -24.04
C SER A 99 33.37 -4.23 -23.00
N GLY A 100 33.44 -5.55 -22.78
CA GLY A 100 32.54 -6.33 -21.93
C GLY A 100 31.07 -6.32 -22.32
N ALA A 101 30.70 -5.76 -23.47
CA ALA A 101 29.30 -5.50 -23.82
C ALA A 101 28.66 -6.71 -24.48
N THR A 102 27.41 -7.03 -24.13
CA THR A 102 26.65 -8.07 -24.81
C THR A 102 26.23 -7.55 -26.19
N ILE A 103 26.79 -8.14 -27.23
CA ILE A 103 26.51 -7.85 -28.64
C ILE A 103 25.20 -8.53 -29.05
N PHE A 104 24.95 -9.71 -28.50
CA PHE A 104 23.84 -10.57 -28.87
C PHE A 104 23.41 -11.43 -27.69
N ALA A 105 22.12 -11.52 -27.42
CA ALA A 105 21.55 -12.40 -26.41
C ALA A 105 20.40 -13.20 -27.04
N LEU A 106 20.32 -14.48 -26.69
CA LEU A 106 19.32 -15.40 -27.21
C LEU A 106 18.83 -16.30 -26.10
N ASP A 107 17.52 -16.30 -25.86
CA ASP A 107 16.86 -17.32 -25.06
C ASP A 107 16.31 -18.41 -25.97
N PHE A 108 16.37 -19.66 -25.52
CA PHE A 108 15.83 -20.81 -26.25
C PHE A 108 15.21 -21.83 -25.29
N PRO A 109 14.15 -22.55 -25.72
CA PRO A 109 13.61 -23.65 -24.92
C PRO A 109 14.64 -24.78 -24.84
N LYS A 110 14.50 -25.69 -23.87
CA LYS A 110 15.32 -26.90 -23.84
C LYS A 110 15.12 -27.73 -25.10
N MET A 111 16.22 -27.99 -25.81
CA MET A 111 16.27 -28.76 -27.06
C MET A 111 17.42 -29.78 -26.99
N PRO A 112 17.39 -30.84 -27.83
CA PRO A 112 18.54 -31.73 -27.99
C PRO A 112 19.83 -30.94 -28.30
N LEU A 113 20.98 -31.36 -27.76
CA LEU A 113 22.25 -30.62 -27.85
C LEU A 113 22.63 -30.22 -29.28
N GLY A 114 22.47 -31.13 -30.25
CA GLY A 114 22.73 -30.85 -31.66
C GLY A 114 21.82 -29.80 -32.27
N GLU A 115 20.56 -29.75 -31.84
CA GLU A 115 19.61 -28.70 -32.26
C GLU A 115 19.94 -27.37 -31.59
N THR A 116 20.28 -27.38 -30.30
CA THR A 116 20.74 -26.20 -29.56
C THR A 116 21.98 -25.56 -30.19
N ALA A 117 23.02 -26.34 -30.48
CA ALA A 117 24.25 -25.84 -31.10
C ALA A 117 23.95 -25.20 -32.46
N ARG A 118 23.18 -25.90 -33.31
CA ARG A 118 22.76 -25.38 -34.62
C ARG A 118 21.96 -24.09 -34.49
N TRP A 119 21.06 -24.03 -33.51
CA TRP A 119 20.19 -22.89 -33.25
C TRP A 119 20.99 -21.64 -32.84
N ILE A 120 21.99 -21.82 -31.98
CA ILE A 120 22.92 -20.78 -31.51
C ILE A 120 23.80 -20.31 -32.67
N VAL A 121 24.54 -21.22 -33.32
CA VAL A 121 25.46 -20.89 -34.43
C VAL A 121 24.76 -20.09 -35.52
N THR A 122 23.60 -20.57 -35.98
CA THR A 122 22.84 -19.92 -37.07
C THR A 122 22.46 -18.47 -36.73
N ARG A 123 22.28 -18.15 -35.45
CA ARG A 123 21.84 -16.82 -34.99
C ARG A 123 22.98 -15.91 -34.55
N VAL A 124 24.05 -16.48 -33.98
CA VAL A 124 25.20 -15.72 -33.45
C VAL A 124 26.22 -15.44 -34.54
N GLN A 125 26.43 -16.35 -35.49
CA GLN A 125 27.43 -16.20 -36.56
C GLN A 125 27.32 -14.86 -37.31
N PRO A 126 26.13 -14.36 -37.70
CA PRO A 126 26.00 -13.06 -38.37
C PRO A 126 26.44 -11.87 -37.51
N SER A 127 26.42 -12.02 -36.18
CA SER A 127 26.74 -10.98 -35.20
C SER A 127 28.23 -10.90 -34.86
N LEU A 128 29.02 -11.94 -35.19
CA LEU A 128 30.46 -11.99 -34.91
C LEU A 128 31.21 -10.83 -35.56
N GLY A 129 30.98 -10.57 -36.85
CA GLY A 129 31.58 -9.43 -37.56
C GLY A 129 31.04 -8.06 -37.11
N ALA A 130 29.94 -8.02 -36.35
CA ALA A 130 29.35 -6.77 -35.85
C ALA A 130 30.13 -6.16 -34.68
N ALA A 131 30.73 -7.02 -33.86
CA ALA A 131 31.47 -6.63 -32.66
C ALA A 131 32.68 -5.74 -32.98
N ALA A 132 33.38 -6.07 -34.07
CA ALA A 132 34.65 -5.48 -34.44
C ALA A 132 34.52 -4.22 -35.31
N ASP A 133 33.32 -3.86 -35.78
CA ASP A 133 33.11 -2.74 -36.70
C ASP A 133 32.73 -1.46 -35.93
N PRO A 134 33.66 -0.50 -35.75
CA PRO A 134 33.39 0.74 -35.03
C PRO A 134 32.43 1.69 -35.77
N ALA A 135 32.19 1.47 -37.07
CA ALA A 135 31.28 2.30 -37.86
C ALA A 135 29.80 1.90 -37.69
N ARG A 136 29.53 0.72 -37.11
CA ARG A 136 28.16 0.24 -36.92
C ARG A 136 27.35 1.14 -35.97
N PRO A 137 26.06 1.36 -36.28
CA PRO A 137 25.18 2.10 -35.39
C PRO A 137 25.04 1.42 -34.02
N ARG A 138 25.54 2.06 -32.96
CA ARG A 138 25.28 1.65 -31.57
C ARG A 138 23.99 2.28 -31.06
N ILE A 139 23.06 1.46 -30.57
CA ILE A 139 21.74 1.88 -30.09
C ILE A 139 21.52 1.30 -28.69
N SER A 140 21.23 2.16 -27.73
CA SER A 140 20.78 1.80 -26.39
C SER A 140 19.26 1.81 -26.36
N LEU A 141 18.63 0.63 -26.30
CA LEU A 141 17.18 0.50 -26.21
C LEU A 141 16.76 0.38 -24.74
N THR A 142 16.14 1.40 -24.16
CA THR A 142 15.60 1.34 -22.77
C THR A 142 14.20 0.72 -22.69
N GLY A 143 13.59 0.48 -23.86
CA GLY A 143 12.36 -0.25 -24.03
C GLY A 143 11.13 0.64 -24.20
N LEU A 144 10.17 0.12 -24.96
CA LEU A 144 8.85 0.72 -25.19
C LEU A 144 7.84 0.11 -24.23
N ARG A 145 7.01 0.95 -23.59
CA ARG A 145 6.05 0.55 -22.55
C ARG A 145 4.62 0.92 -22.91
N PHE A 146 3.65 0.06 -22.63
CA PHE A 146 2.24 0.44 -22.75
C PHE A 146 1.87 1.52 -21.73
N VAL A 147 1.08 2.48 -22.21
CA VAL A 147 0.48 3.54 -21.40
C VAL A 147 -0.54 3.01 -20.40
N THR A 148 -0.98 1.76 -20.52
CA THR A 148 -1.86 1.09 -19.56
C THR A 148 -1.19 -0.18 -19.08
N ASP A 149 -1.23 -0.40 -17.76
CA ASP A 149 -0.68 -1.62 -17.18
C ASP A 149 -1.68 -2.77 -17.24
N SER A 150 -1.25 -3.89 -17.80
CA SER A 150 -1.95 -5.17 -17.72
C SER A 150 -0.95 -6.32 -17.92
N PRO A 151 -1.20 -7.52 -17.39
CA PRO A 151 -0.34 -8.69 -17.64
C PRO A 151 -0.11 -8.95 -19.13
N GLU A 152 -1.15 -8.81 -19.94
CA GLU A 152 -1.10 -8.97 -21.40
C GLU A 152 -0.24 -7.90 -22.05
N ASN A 153 -0.39 -6.63 -21.62
CA ASN A 153 0.42 -5.53 -22.11
C ASN A 153 1.90 -5.76 -21.79
N ARG A 154 2.27 -6.18 -20.57
CA ARG A 154 3.67 -6.48 -20.22
C ARG A 154 4.29 -7.57 -21.10
N ILE A 155 3.52 -8.59 -21.46
CA ILE A 155 3.97 -9.63 -22.41
C ILE A 155 4.21 -9.01 -23.80
N ARG A 156 3.30 -8.15 -24.26
CA ARG A 156 3.43 -7.44 -25.53
C ARG A 156 4.62 -6.46 -25.53
N GLU A 157 4.88 -5.73 -24.44
CA GLU A 157 6.07 -4.87 -24.28
C GLU A 157 7.35 -5.69 -24.49
N ARG A 158 7.49 -6.80 -23.75
CA ARG A 158 8.66 -7.68 -23.85
C ARG A 158 8.83 -8.23 -25.26
N THR A 159 7.74 -8.70 -25.87
CA THR A 159 7.75 -9.27 -27.22
C THR A 159 8.17 -8.23 -28.25
N LEU A 160 7.60 -7.02 -28.21
CA LEU A 160 7.95 -5.94 -29.13
C LEU A 160 9.41 -5.52 -28.98
N ASN A 161 9.89 -5.34 -27.75
CA ASN A 161 11.27 -4.92 -27.50
C ASN A 161 12.29 -5.96 -27.99
N LEU A 162 12.01 -7.26 -27.83
CA LEU A 162 12.84 -8.34 -28.41
C LEU A 162 12.82 -8.31 -29.94
N MET A 163 11.64 -8.16 -30.55
CA MET A 163 11.51 -8.04 -32.00
C MET A 163 12.28 -6.83 -32.51
N LEU A 164 12.11 -5.67 -31.88
CA LEU A 164 12.78 -4.43 -32.25
C LEU A 164 14.31 -4.57 -32.18
N ALA A 165 14.84 -5.13 -31.09
CA ALA A 165 16.27 -5.39 -30.97
C ALA A 165 16.77 -6.31 -32.11
N THR A 166 16.06 -7.40 -32.37
CA THR A 166 16.36 -8.32 -33.48
C THR A 166 16.32 -7.62 -34.84
N ARG A 167 15.32 -6.77 -35.09
CA ARG A 167 15.14 -6.03 -36.36
C ARG A 167 16.22 -4.98 -36.59
N LEU A 168 16.69 -4.34 -35.52
CA LEU A 168 17.82 -3.41 -35.56
C LEU A 168 19.14 -4.15 -35.83
N GLN A 169 19.38 -5.26 -35.13
CA GLN A 169 20.55 -6.12 -35.35
C GLN A 169 20.61 -6.67 -36.77
N ALA A 170 19.49 -7.17 -37.30
CA ALA A 170 19.39 -7.67 -38.68
C ALA A 170 19.70 -6.60 -39.74
N ARG A 171 19.56 -5.31 -39.39
CA ARG A 171 19.90 -4.16 -40.24
C ARG A 171 21.30 -3.58 -39.93
N GLY A 172 22.13 -4.34 -39.22
CA GLY A 172 23.54 -4.02 -38.98
C GLY A 172 23.80 -3.12 -37.77
N ALA A 173 22.78 -2.80 -36.96
CA ALA A 173 22.99 -2.08 -35.71
C ALA A 173 23.49 -2.99 -34.59
N LEU A 174 24.22 -2.41 -33.64
CA LEU A 174 24.60 -3.03 -32.39
C LEU A 174 23.65 -2.50 -31.30
N VAL A 175 22.80 -3.38 -30.77
CA VAL A 175 21.76 -3.00 -29.82
C VAL A 175 22.17 -3.40 -28.42
N LEU A 176 22.27 -2.42 -27.53
CA LEU A 176 22.30 -2.66 -26.09
C LEU A 176 20.85 -2.74 -25.61
N GLU A 177 20.43 -3.92 -25.18
CA GLU A 177 19.12 -4.15 -24.59
C GLU A 177 19.07 -3.63 -23.16
N ARG A 178 19.13 -2.30 -23.01
CA ARG A 178 19.03 -1.59 -21.72
C ARG A 178 17.62 -1.63 -21.09
N TRP A 179 16.78 -2.51 -21.59
CA TRP A 179 15.51 -2.89 -20.96
C TRP A 179 15.60 -4.28 -20.30
N ARG A 180 16.66 -5.06 -20.60
CA ARG A 180 17.04 -6.34 -19.98
C ARG A 180 18.28 -6.15 -19.11
N MET A 181 18.22 -5.21 -18.19
CA MET A 181 19.38 -4.66 -17.49
C MET A 181 20.11 -5.63 -16.54
N GLY A 182 19.60 -6.86 -16.35
CA GLY A 182 20.39 -7.95 -15.78
C GLY A 182 21.64 -8.25 -16.61
N ASP A 183 21.55 -8.05 -17.93
CA ASP A 183 22.67 -8.21 -18.86
C ASP A 183 23.74 -7.14 -18.61
N LEU A 184 23.37 -5.89 -18.27
CA LEU A 184 24.34 -4.82 -17.96
C LEU A 184 25.11 -5.04 -16.65
N VAL A 185 24.44 -5.61 -15.64
CA VAL A 185 25.13 -5.99 -14.39
C VAL A 185 26.17 -7.06 -14.70
N PHE A 186 25.80 -8.09 -15.48
CA PHE A 186 26.72 -9.13 -15.95
C PHE A 186 27.89 -8.53 -16.75
N GLU A 187 27.62 -7.64 -17.71
CA GLU A 187 28.64 -6.93 -18.50
C GLU A 187 29.64 -6.17 -17.62
N LYS A 188 29.18 -5.53 -16.53
CA LYS A 188 30.07 -4.81 -15.58
C LYS A 188 30.91 -5.71 -14.72
N HIS A 189 30.37 -6.86 -14.32
CA HIS A 189 31.14 -7.86 -13.57
C HIS A 189 32.33 -8.40 -14.37
N ILE A 190 32.23 -8.31 -15.70
CA ILE A 190 33.23 -8.79 -16.65
C ILE A 190 34.37 -7.77 -16.84
N THR A 191 34.14 -6.48 -17.09
CA THR A 191 35.22 -5.59 -17.54
C THR A 191 36.23 -5.08 -16.51
N ARG A 192 35.97 -5.15 -15.20
CA ARG A 192 36.78 -4.57 -14.09
C ARG A 192 37.08 -3.07 -14.15
N ASP A 193 37.13 -2.47 -15.34
CA ASP A 193 37.42 -1.05 -15.54
C ASP A 193 36.17 -0.22 -15.20
N ASP A 194 36.36 0.90 -14.52
CA ASP A 194 35.32 1.90 -14.27
C ASP A 194 34.98 2.70 -15.56
N SER A 195 35.61 2.36 -16.69
CA SER A 195 35.31 2.96 -17.99
C SER A 195 33.98 2.42 -18.53
N PRO A 196 33.05 3.31 -18.95
CA PRO A 196 31.74 2.85 -19.38
C PRO A 196 31.78 2.21 -20.76
N PHE A 197 30.93 1.20 -20.92
CA PHE A 197 30.88 0.24 -22.03
C PHE A 197 31.05 0.86 -23.41
N TRP A 198 30.29 1.91 -23.77
CA TRP A 198 30.46 2.69 -25.00
C TRP A 198 30.16 4.18 -24.80
N LYS A 199 30.97 5.05 -25.42
CA LYS A 199 30.86 6.52 -25.31
C LYS A 199 29.83 7.17 -26.27
N THR A 200 29.16 6.40 -27.15
CA THR A 200 28.48 6.94 -28.36
C THR A 200 27.19 6.24 -28.82
N ALA A 201 26.44 5.58 -27.92
CA ALA A 201 25.16 4.97 -28.33
C ALA A 201 24.04 6.00 -28.43
N GLY A 202 23.17 5.88 -29.44
CA GLY A 202 21.90 6.62 -29.46
C GLY A 202 20.90 5.95 -28.51
N LEU A 203 20.24 6.72 -27.65
CA LEU A 203 19.21 6.23 -26.74
C LEU A 203 17.86 6.17 -27.46
N VAL A 204 17.14 5.05 -27.32
CA VAL A 204 15.79 4.88 -27.85
C VAL A 204 14.87 4.48 -26.71
N ASP A 205 13.84 5.30 -26.49
CA ASP A 205 12.78 5.05 -25.52
C ASP A 205 11.41 5.44 -26.09
N GLY A 206 10.34 5.13 -25.36
CA GLY A 206 9.01 5.50 -25.80
C GLY A 206 7.87 4.77 -25.09
N SER A 207 6.68 4.97 -25.61
CA SER A 207 5.46 4.33 -25.11
C SER A 207 4.58 3.78 -26.22
N LEU A 208 3.74 2.83 -25.85
CA LEU A 208 2.81 2.11 -26.69
C LEU A 208 1.40 2.42 -26.24
N SER A 209 0.49 2.66 -27.16
CA SER A 209 -0.94 2.73 -26.92
C SER A 209 -1.64 1.74 -27.83
N SER A 210 -2.65 1.08 -27.28
CA SER A 210 -3.61 0.29 -28.06
C SER A 210 -4.99 0.89 -27.78
N PRO A 211 -5.82 1.10 -28.82
CA PRO A 211 -7.24 1.38 -28.61
C PRO A 211 -7.87 0.27 -27.77
N ALA A 212 -8.79 0.64 -26.88
CA ALA A 212 -9.54 -0.32 -26.06
C ALA A 212 -10.42 -1.26 -26.92
N SER A 213 -10.94 -0.73 -28.04
CA SER A 213 -11.79 -1.42 -29.02
C SER A 213 -11.05 -2.45 -29.90
N GLY A 214 -9.74 -2.63 -29.70
CA GLY A 214 -8.87 -3.21 -30.72
C GLY A 214 -8.59 -2.23 -31.87
N GLY A 215 -7.46 -2.39 -32.56
CA GLY A 215 -7.02 -1.50 -33.63
C GLY A 215 -5.49 -1.49 -33.77
N GLU A 216 -4.97 -0.54 -34.56
CA GLU A 216 -3.52 -0.34 -34.71
C GLU A 216 -2.88 0.01 -33.36
N ILE A 217 -1.73 -0.61 -33.09
CA ILE A 217 -0.86 -0.28 -31.97
C ILE A 217 -0.04 0.93 -32.39
N GLN A 218 -0.10 2.00 -31.60
CA GLN A 218 0.67 3.22 -31.81
C GLN A 218 1.87 3.23 -30.87
N ALA A 219 3.06 3.45 -31.42
CA ALA A 219 4.28 3.72 -30.68
C ALA A 219 4.63 5.21 -30.79
N SER A 220 4.81 5.86 -29.64
CA SER A 220 5.48 7.16 -29.54
C SER A 220 6.94 6.89 -29.15
N ILE A 221 7.87 7.16 -30.06
CA ILE A 221 9.29 6.89 -29.88
C ILE A 221 10.06 8.20 -29.74
N ARG A 222 11.06 8.21 -28.86
CA ARG A 222 12.05 9.26 -28.73
C ARG A 222 13.44 8.66 -28.98
N ILE A 223 14.17 9.30 -29.87
CA ILE A 223 15.52 8.92 -30.27
C ILE A 223 16.45 10.07 -29.86
N ARG A 224 17.36 9.81 -28.92
CA ARG A 224 18.42 10.74 -28.56
C ARG A 224 19.72 10.27 -29.19
N ASP A 225 20.38 11.12 -29.96
CA ASP A 225 21.69 10.76 -30.50
C ASP A 225 22.81 10.90 -29.45
N ALA A 226 24.01 10.45 -29.80
CA ALA A 226 25.19 10.55 -28.97
C ALA A 226 25.68 12.00 -28.73
N GLY A 227 25.03 13.02 -29.31
CA GLY A 227 25.26 14.43 -29.00
C GLY A 227 24.20 15.01 -28.06
N GLY A 228 23.28 14.18 -27.55
CA GLY A 228 22.16 14.61 -26.72
C GLY A 228 20.99 15.23 -27.49
N ARG A 229 21.02 15.24 -28.83
CA ARG A 229 19.92 15.80 -29.64
C ARG A 229 18.78 14.80 -29.69
N GLU A 230 17.57 15.28 -29.39
CA GLU A 230 16.35 14.46 -29.39
C GLU A 230 15.59 14.58 -30.72
N ALA A 231 14.94 13.49 -31.11
CA ALA A 231 13.99 13.42 -32.20
C ALA A 231 12.84 12.50 -31.82
N ASP A 232 11.62 12.98 -31.99
CA ASP A 232 10.41 12.23 -31.62
C ASP A 232 9.66 11.79 -32.88
N GLY A 233 8.93 10.68 -32.78
CA GLY A 233 8.10 10.16 -33.85
C GLY A 233 6.94 9.32 -33.35
N GLN A 234 5.86 9.28 -34.13
CA GLN A 234 4.73 8.38 -33.92
C GLN A 234 4.67 7.37 -35.07
N ILE A 235 4.49 6.10 -34.72
CA ILE A 235 4.46 4.98 -35.67
C ILE A 235 3.29 4.08 -35.28
N ASN A 236 2.41 3.79 -36.24
CA ASN A 236 1.29 2.88 -36.02
C ASN A 236 1.50 1.58 -36.82
N ALA A 237 0.94 0.47 -36.35
CA ALA A 237 0.80 -0.75 -37.14
C ALA A 237 -0.29 -1.67 -36.58
N ASP A 238 -0.85 -2.53 -37.42
CA ASP A 238 -1.89 -3.50 -37.03
C ASP A 238 -1.37 -4.61 -36.09
N ASP A 239 -0.06 -4.87 -36.10
CA ASP A 239 0.57 -5.94 -35.33
C ASP A 239 1.97 -5.56 -34.84
N LEU A 240 2.48 -6.31 -33.85
CA LEU A 240 3.77 -6.05 -33.21
C LEU A 240 4.96 -6.24 -34.15
N GLU A 241 4.88 -7.15 -35.12
CA GLU A 241 5.98 -7.46 -36.03
C GLU A 241 6.24 -6.30 -36.99
N LYS A 242 5.17 -5.83 -37.67
CA LYS A 242 5.23 -4.64 -38.53
C LYS A 242 5.61 -3.40 -37.74
N LEU A 243 5.12 -3.26 -36.50
CA LEU A 243 5.48 -2.14 -35.64
C LEU A 243 6.97 -2.12 -35.36
N ALA A 244 7.55 -3.25 -34.94
CA ALA A 244 8.99 -3.38 -34.71
C ALA A 244 9.82 -3.06 -35.95
N ASP A 245 9.40 -3.54 -37.12
CA ASP A 245 10.09 -3.25 -38.39
C ASP A 245 10.03 -1.77 -38.76
N ARG A 246 8.88 -1.12 -38.64
CA ARG A 246 8.72 0.32 -38.92
C ARG A 246 9.54 1.18 -37.96
N ILE A 247 9.56 0.82 -36.68
CA ILE A 247 10.39 1.50 -35.67
C ILE A 247 11.88 1.33 -36.01
N ALA A 248 12.33 0.12 -36.33
CA ALA A 248 13.72 -0.14 -36.69
C ALA A 248 14.17 0.66 -37.92
N VAL A 249 13.35 0.72 -38.97
CA VAL A 249 13.61 1.53 -40.17
C VAL A 249 13.73 3.01 -39.79
N ARG A 250 12.79 3.53 -38.99
CA ARG A 250 12.79 4.94 -38.60
C ARG A 250 14.06 5.34 -37.84
N ILE A 251 14.50 4.51 -36.88
CA ILE A 251 15.70 4.76 -36.08
C ILE A 251 16.95 4.86 -36.97
N LEU A 252 17.06 4.00 -37.98
CA LEU A 252 18.21 3.98 -38.87
C LEU A 252 18.17 5.10 -39.91
N GLU A 253 17.00 5.41 -40.48
CA GLU A 253 16.85 6.52 -41.44
C GLU A 253 17.15 7.90 -40.83
N ASP A 254 16.69 8.16 -39.60
CA ASP A 254 16.94 9.45 -38.93
C ASP A 254 18.43 9.67 -38.67
N ARG A 255 19.19 8.58 -38.48
CA ARG A 255 20.64 8.62 -38.34
C ARG A 255 21.33 8.91 -39.69
N GLU A 256 20.92 8.22 -40.76
CA GLU A 256 21.50 8.42 -42.09
C GLU A 256 21.25 9.83 -42.64
N ARG A 257 20.04 10.38 -42.47
CA ARG A 257 19.72 11.75 -42.93
C ARG A 257 20.60 12.79 -42.24
N LYS A 258 20.86 12.62 -40.94
CA LYS A 258 21.68 13.55 -40.15
C LYS A 258 23.17 13.35 -40.36
N GLY A 259 23.63 12.13 -40.66
CA GLY A 259 25.02 11.82 -41.00
C GLY A 259 25.52 12.47 -42.30
N ARG A 260 24.61 12.85 -43.21
CA ARG A 260 24.96 13.60 -44.44
C ARG A 260 25.21 15.09 -44.22
N GLY A 261 24.86 15.62 -43.04
CA GLY A 261 25.06 17.02 -42.66
C GLY A 261 26.38 17.25 -41.92
N GLY A 262 27.50 17.19 -42.63
CA GLY A 262 28.81 17.68 -42.16
C GLY A 262 29.64 16.69 -41.33
N ALA A 263 30.58 16.01 -41.99
CA ALA A 263 31.62 15.17 -41.37
C ALA A 263 32.63 15.92 -40.47
N GLY A 264 32.35 17.18 -40.09
CA GLY A 264 33.25 18.06 -39.33
C GLY A 264 32.95 18.19 -37.83
N ALA A 265 31.86 17.60 -37.32
CA ALA A 265 31.48 17.67 -35.90
C ALA A 265 31.71 16.33 -35.16
N VAL A 266 32.87 15.71 -35.38
CA VAL A 266 33.37 14.65 -34.49
C VAL A 266 34.07 15.37 -33.34
N GLY A 267 33.39 15.60 -32.20
CA GLY A 267 34.07 16.29 -31.10
C GLY A 267 33.34 16.48 -29.78
N GLN A 268 32.02 16.44 -29.72
CA GLN A 268 31.32 16.38 -28.43
C GLN A 268 30.67 15.01 -28.29
N LEU A 269 31.48 14.06 -27.79
CA LEU A 269 30.97 12.85 -27.15
C LEU A 269 29.90 13.29 -26.13
N ALA A 270 28.71 12.67 -26.15
CA ALA A 270 27.78 12.78 -25.04
C ALA A 270 28.57 12.53 -23.76
N LYS A 271 28.45 13.48 -22.83
CA LYS A 271 29.02 13.34 -21.51
C LYS A 271 28.32 12.16 -20.84
N MET A 272 29.09 11.18 -20.39
CA MET A 272 28.60 9.96 -19.73
C MET A 272 27.71 10.32 -18.55
N GLU A 273 28.04 11.44 -17.89
CA GLU A 273 27.27 12.04 -16.82
C GLU A 273 25.83 12.34 -17.26
N THR A 274 25.60 12.84 -18.47
CA THR A 274 24.25 13.14 -18.99
C THR A 274 23.44 11.87 -19.24
N GLU A 275 24.07 10.80 -19.72
CA GLU A 275 23.42 9.50 -19.89
C GLU A 275 23.09 8.88 -18.52
N ALA A 276 24.04 8.90 -17.59
CA ALA A 276 23.86 8.39 -16.25
C ALA A 276 22.78 9.14 -15.45
N GLU A 277 22.74 10.47 -15.58
CA GLU A 277 21.67 11.32 -15.05
C GLU A 277 20.31 10.98 -15.64
N SER A 278 20.27 10.65 -16.94
CA SER A 278 19.03 10.24 -17.61
C SER A 278 18.51 8.91 -17.06
N PHE A 279 19.38 7.91 -16.87
CA PHE A 279 19.02 6.66 -16.21
C PHE A 279 18.58 6.86 -14.76
N LEU A 280 19.25 7.75 -14.03
CA LEU A 280 18.88 8.05 -12.66
C LEU A 280 17.51 8.75 -12.57
N ALA A 281 17.23 9.68 -13.50
CA ALA A 281 15.92 10.33 -13.61
C ALA A 281 14.82 9.31 -14.00
N GLU A 282 15.14 8.41 -14.92
CA GLU A 282 14.28 7.30 -15.32
C GLU A 282 14.00 6.35 -14.14
N ALA A 283 14.99 6.03 -13.32
CA ALA A 283 14.80 5.20 -12.15
C ALA A 283 13.92 5.84 -11.07
N ARG A 284 14.08 7.16 -10.83
CA ARG A 284 13.17 7.90 -9.94
C ARG A 284 11.74 7.78 -10.40
N TRP A 285 11.53 8.03 -11.70
CA TRP A 285 10.23 7.85 -12.31
C TRP A 285 9.75 6.41 -12.15
N MET A 286 10.59 5.39 -12.34
CA MET A 286 10.15 4.00 -12.21
C MET A 286 9.71 3.67 -10.77
N LEU A 287 10.42 4.15 -9.75
CA LEU A 287 10.01 3.97 -8.34
C LEU A 287 8.69 4.68 -8.03
N ASP A 288 8.53 5.91 -8.49
CA ASP A 288 7.30 6.71 -8.31
C ASP A 288 6.06 6.06 -8.98
N HIS A 289 6.27 5.09 -9.86
CA HIS A 289 5.23 4.35 -10.59
C HIS A 289 5.18 2.85 -10.26
N GLY A 290 5.82 2.41 -9.18
CA GLY A 290 5.74 1.02 -8.72
C GLY A 290 6.45 0.02 -9.63
N LEU A 291 7.51 0.45 -10.33
CA LEU A 291 8.37 -0.36 -11.20
C LEU A 291 9.74 -0.62 -10.55
N PRO A 292 9.81 -1.22 -9.35
CA PRO A 292 11.05 -1.25 -8.58
C PRO A 292 12.16 -2.06 -9.25
N ARG A 293 11.81 -3.09 -10.03
CA ARG A 293 12.80 -3.93 -10.73
C ARG A 293 13.51 -3.14 -11.82
N ASP A 294 12.73 -2.47 -12.65
CA ASP A 294 13.26 -1.64 -13.72
C ASP A 294 14.03 -0.44 -13.14
N ALA A 295 13.54 0.13 -12.04
CA ALA A 295 14.23 1.20 -11.35
C ALA A 295 15.59 0.75 -10.84
N TRP A 296 15.64 -0.38 -10.14
CA TRP A 296 16.88 -0.91 -9.58
C TRP A 296 17.91 -1.09 -10.67
N GLN A 297 17.48 -1.71 -11.76
CA GLN A 297 18.24 -1.89 -12.98
C GLN A 297 18.77 -0.58 -13.57
N ALA A 298 17.90 0.42 -13.80
CA ALA A 298 18.28 1.74 -14.28
C ALA A 298 19.32 2.42 -13.36
N ILE A 299 19.22 2.22 -12.04
CA ILE A 299 20.18 2.73 -11.06
C ILE A 299 21.52 2.03 -11.17
N GLU A 300 21.54 0.69 -11.29
CA GLU A 300 22.80 -0.05 -11.52
C GLU A 300 23.51 0.47 -12.76
N THR A 301 22.76 0.81 -13.81
CA THR A 301 23.34 1.39 -15.03
C THR A 301 23.82 2.81 -14.84
N ALA A 302 23.06 3.66 -14.15
CA ALA A 302 23.55 4.99 -13.80
C ALA A 302 24.87 4.90 -13.01
N ILE A 303 24.94 4.01 -12.01
CA ILE A 303 26.15 3.75 -11.20
C ILE A 303 27.28 3.17 -12.06
N ALA A 304 26.98 2.30 -13.02
CA ALA A 304 27.93 1.76 -13.99
C ALA A 304 28.52 2.83 -14.91
N LEU A 305 27.72 3.84 -15.27
CA LEU A 305 28.15 5.00 -16.05
C LEU A 305 28.85 6.08 -15.20
N GLY A 306 29.13 5.80 -13.92
CA GLY A 306 29.88 6.69 -13.01
C GLY A 306 29.02 7.51 -12.05
N GLN A 307 27.68 7.42 -12.08
CA GLN A 307 26.79 8.19 -11.21
C GLN A 307 26.70 7.58 -9.81
N ARG A 308 27.74 7.78 -8.99
CA ARG A 308 27.80 7.35 -7.59
C ARG A 308 27.42 8.48 -6.63
N THR A 309 26.26 9.10 -6.85
CA THR A 309 25.74 10.13 -5.93
C THR A 309 25.02 9.47 -4.76
N ARG A 310 24.92 10.18 -3.61
CA ARG A 310 24.13 9.72 -2.46
C ARG A 310 22.68 9.39 -2.83
N GLU A 311 22.12 10.12 -3.78
CA GLU A 311 20.77 9.86 -4.26
C GLU A 311 20.69 8.57 -5.06
N ALA A 312 21.66 8.28 -5.94
CA ALA A 312 21.72 7.02 -6.66
C ALA A 312 21.80 5.82 -5.71
N GLU A 313 22.68 5.87 -4.70
CA GLU A 313 22.80 4.78 -3.71
C GLU A 313 21.53 4.63 -2.85
N MET A 314 20.91 5.74 -2.45
CA MET A 314 19.62 5.71 -1.74
C MET A 314 18.53 5.03 -2.58
N LEU A 315 18.40 5.45 -3.86
CA LEU A 315 17.40 4.87 -4.76
C LEU A 315 17.70 3.40 -5.01
N ARG A 316 18.98 3.01 -5.10
CA ARG A 316 19.42 1.62 -5.28
C ARG A 316 18.87 0.73 -4.17
N VAL A 317 19.04 1.16 -2.91
CA VAL A 317 18.52 0.46 -1.73
C VAL A 317 16.99 0.40 -1.75
N LYS A 318 16.32 1.54 -2.03
CA LYS A 318 14.85 1.59 -2.13
C LYS A 318 14.33 0.60 -3.17
N ALA A 319 14.90 0.62 -4.37
CA ALA A 319 14.49 -0.22 -5.47
C ALA A 319 14.71 -1.70 -5.17
N ALA A 320 15.87 -2.08 -4.62
CA ALA A 320 16.15 -3.44 -4.18
C ALA A 320 15.17 -3.90 -3.09
N ALA A 321 14.87 -3.06 -2.09
CA ALA A 321 13.92 -3.39 -1.04
C ALA A 321 12.48 -3.55 -1.58
N MET A 322 12.05 -2.69 -2.50
CA MET A 322 10.73 -2.82 -3.15
C MET A 322 10.68 -4.02 -4.12
N CYS A 323 11.81 -4.44 -4.69
CA CYS A 323 11.93 -5.69 -5.42
C CYS A 323 11.84 -6.91 -4.51
N ALA A 324 12.39 -6.84 -3.31
CA ALA A 324 12.30 -7.91 -2.34
C ALA A 324 10.86 -8.08 -1.83
N TYR A 325 10.18 -6.97 -1.56
CA TYR A 325 8.80 -6.96 -1.08
C TYR A 325 8.06 -5.75 -1.66
N PRO A 326 7.00 -5.94 -2.47
CA PRO A 326 6.31 -4.86 -3.19
C PRO A 326 5.44 -4.01 -2.24
N ASP A 327 6.10 -3.11 -1.51
CA ASP A 327 5.50 -2.19 -0.54
C ASP A 327 6.19 -0.82 -0.67
N SER A 328 5.50 0.27 -0.32
CA SER A 328 6.03 1.63 -0.49
C SER A 328 7.17 1.99 0.45
N LEU A 329 7.55 1.12 1.40
CA LEU A 329 8.51 1.34 2.49
C LEU A 329 8.11 2.48 3.47
N GLU A 330 7.14 3.32 3.11
CA GLU A 330 6.66 4.45 3.89
C GLU A 330 5.62 4.05 4.93
N ILE A 331 4.94 2.92 4.76
CA ILE A 331 3.85 2.49 5.65
C ILE A 331 4.40 2.29 7.07
N HIS A 332 4.11 3.26 7.94
CA HIS A 332 4.21 3.15 9.39
C HIS A 332 2.86 2.67 9.89
N GLY A 333 2.70 1.39 10.16
CA GLY A 333 1.40 0.87 10.55
C GLY A 333 1.50 -0.40 11.36
N PHE A 334 1.05 -0.30 12.60
CA PHE A 334 0.66 -1.39 13.50
C PHE A 334 -0.52 -2.18 12.91
N GLY A 335 -0.40 -2.66 11.66
CA GLY A 335 -1.27 -3.74 11.20
C GLY A 335 -1.12 -4.91 12.17
N GLN A 336 -2.19 -5.69 12.36
CA GLN A 336 -2.19 -6.81 13.31
C GLN A 336 -1.02 -7.79 13.10
N ASP A 337 -0.41 -7.79 11.91
CA ASP A 337 0.74 -8.64 11.58
C ASP A 337 1.96 -7.84 11.10
N GLY A 338 2.13 -6.61 11.62
CA GLY A 338 3.18 -5.67 11.23
C GLY A 338 3.09 -5.17 9.77
N GLY A 339 2.09 -5.57 8.99
CA GLY A 339 2.04 -5.34 7.54
C GLY A 339 2.69 -6.45 6.71
N TYR A 340 2.87 -7.64 7.29
CA TYR A 340 3.06 -8.86 6.51
C TYR A 340 1.82 -9.20 5.69
N GLN A 341 2.03 -9.65 4.45
CA GLN A 341 1.00 -10.08 3.52
C GLN A 341 1.51 -11.35 2.85
N SER A 342 0.87 -12.48 3.15
CA SER A 342 1.25 -13.79 2.62
C SER A 342 1.12 -13.90 1.10
N ASP A 343 0.32 -13.03 0.48
CA ASP A 343 0.03 -12.96 -0.95
C ASP A 343 0.65 -11.72 -1.63
N ALA A 344 1.63 -11.07 -0.99
CA ALA A 344 2.32 -9.90 -1.58
C ALA A 344 2.92 -10.18 -2.97
N PHE A 345 3.33 -11.43 -3.22
CA PHE A 345 3.86 -11.88 -4.50
C PHE A 345 3.57 -13.37 -4.72
N SER A 346 3.69 -13.84 -5.96
CA SER A 346 3.53 -15.27 -6.29
C SER A 346 4.67 -16.08 -5.69
N LEU A 347 4.39 -17.26 -5.13
CA LEU A 347 5.42 -18.16 -4.59
C LEU A 347 6.50 -18.55 -5.61
N SER A 348 6.16 -18.54 -6.91
CA SER A 348 7.12 -18.76 -8.00
C SER A 348 8.22 -17.70 -8.08
N GLU A 349 8.00 -16.51 -7.50
CA GLU A 349 8.96 -15.41 -7.49
C GLU A 349 9.88 -15.46 -6.28
N LEU A 350 9.58 -16.28 -5.27
CA LEU A 350 10.27 -16.30 -3.99
C LEU A 350 11.80 -16.44 -4.10
N PRO A 351 12.39 -17.26 -5.00
CA PRO A 351 13.84 -17.30 -5.17
C PRO A 351 14.44 -15.93 -5.51
N VAL A 352 13.81 -15.19 -6.43
CA VAL A 352 14.24 -13.85 -6.83
C VAL A 352 14.00 -12.84 -5.72
N ARG A 353 12.90 -12.96 -4.96
CA ARG A 353 12.59 -12.08 -3.83
C ARG A 353 13.59 -12.25 -2.67
N VAL A 354 14.02 -13.48 -2.38
CA VAL A 354 15.04 -13.78 -1.34
C VAL A 354 16.41 -13.22 -1.72
N ALA A 355 16.81 -13.37 -3.00
CA ALA A 355 18.04 -12.76 -3.51
C ALA A 355 17.98 -11.22 -3.38
N ALA A 356 16.91 -10.60 -3.88
CA ALA A 356 16.71 -9.15 -3.79
C ALA A 356 16.67 -8.65 -2.34
N ALA A 357 16.09 -9.42 -1.40
CA ALA A 357 16.06 -9.08 0.02
C ALA A 357 17.47 -9.07 0.62
N THR A 358 18.29 -10.04 0.23
CA THR A 358 19.68 -10.16 0.70
C THR A 358 20.49 -8.96 0.21
N ASP A 359 20.40 -8.65 -1.08
CA ASP A 359 21.08 -7.50 -1.67
C ASP A 359 20.60 -6.19 -1.05
N ALA A 360 19.29 -6.00 -0.89
CA ALA A 360 18.73 -4.80 -0.29
C ALA A 360 19.29 -4.56 1.12
N VAL A 361 19.36 -5.60 1.96
CA VAL A 361 19.87 -5.50 3.34
C VAL A 361 21.37 -5.18 3.38
N LEU A 362 22.15 -5.74 2.46
CA LEU A 362 23.58 -5.44 2.33
C LEU A 362 23.80 -4.00 1.84
N LEU A 363 23.12 -3.62 0.76
CA LEU A 363 23.17 -2.26 0.20
C LEU A 363 22.73 -1.21 1.23
N ALA A 364 21.72 -1.51 2.05
CA ALA A 364 21.26 -0.62 3.10
C ALA A 364 22.30 -0.41 4.20
N ALA A 365 23.07 -1.44 4.56
CA ALA A 365 24.19 -1.32 5.50
C ALA A 365 25.32 -0.49 4.90
N ASP A 366 25.69 -0.73 3.65
CA ASP A 366 26.72 0.06 2.96
C ASP A 366 26.31 1.54 2.87
N TYR A 367 25.04 1.82 2.51
CA TYR A 367 24.48 3.17 2.48
C TYR A 367 24.48 3.84 3.87
N TRP A 368 24.14 3.08 4.92
CA TRP A 368 24.19 3.55 6.30
C TRP A 368 25.62 3.93 6.72
N LEU A 369 26.61 3.08 6.41
CA LEU A 369 28.01 3.32 6.74
C LEU A 369 28.57 4.53 5.98
N ALA A 370 28.27 4.66 4.68
CA ALA A 370 28.77 5.73 3.83
C ALA A 370 28.21 7.11 4.21
N TYR A 371 26.95 7.20 4.65
CA TYR A 371 26.26 8.47 4.89
C TYR A 371 25.75 8.63 6.32
N ARG A 372 26.36 7.94 7.28
CA ARG A 372 25.98 7.99 8.69
C ARG A 372 25.91 9.44 9.20
N THR A 373 24.79 9.79 9.83
CA THR A 373 24.63 11.08 10.48
C THR A 373 24.41 10.93 11.99
N ASP A 374 24.92 11.88 12.77
CA ASP A 374 24.73 11.91 14.22
C ASP A 374 23.33 12.39 14.63
N LYS A 375 22.66 13.11 13.73
CA LYS A 375 21.36 13.75 13.98
C LYS A 375 20.28 13.12 13.11
N HIS A 376 19.46 12.26 13.73
CA HIS A 376 18.22 11.82 13.12
C HIS A 376 17.29 13.04 12.91
N PRO A 377 16.85 13.35 11.68
CA PRO A 377 16.06 14.56 11.37
C PRO A 377 14.65 14.51 11.99
N GLY A 378 14.24 13.36 12.50
CA GLY A 378 12.85 13.10 12.89
C GLY A 378 12.01 12.75 11.67
N GLY A 379 10.89 12.06 11.88
CA GLY A 379 10.01 11.60 10.81
C GLY A 379 10.52 10.36 10.07
N GLY A 380 9.66 9.81 9.20
CA GLY A 380 9.86 8.57 8.45
C GLY A 380 10.50 8.72 7.07
N ARG A 381 11.21 9.82 6.80
CA ARG A 381 11.74 10.09 5.45
C ARG A 381 12.83 9.09 5.08
N LEU A 382 12.69 8.44 3.93
CA LEU A 382 13.58 7.39 3.45
C LEU A 382 14.90 7.91 2.85
N ASP A 383 15.10 9.22 2.77
CA ASP A 383 16.39 9.85 2.42
C ASP A 383 17.41 9.79 3.57
N HIS A 384 16.93 9.54 4.78
CA HIS A 384 17.78 9.32 5.93
C HIS A 384 18.26 7.86 5.97
N PRO A 385 19.59 7.61 6.02
CA PRO A 385 20.14 6.25 5.96
C PRO A 385 19.60 5.31 7.05
N ALA A 386 19.35 5.82 8.27
CA ALA A 386 18.77 5.00 9.34
C ALA A 386 17.34 4.55 9.03
N ASN A 387 16.51 5.47 8.52
CA ASN A 387 15.12 5.17 8.19
C ASN A 387 15.10 4.08 7.12
N LEU A 388 15.84 4.30 6.04
CA LEU A 388 15.94 3.35 4.95
C LEU A 388 16.52 2.00 5.39
N GLY A 389 17.54 2.00 6.25
CA GLY A 389 18.12 0.78 6.83
C GLY A 389 17.12 -0.03 7.63
N VAL A 390 16.41 0.60 8.57
CA VAL A 390 15.38 -0.07 9.39
C VAL A 390 14.23 -0.59 8.53
N ARG A 391 13.81 0.16 7.50
CA ARG A 391 12.75 -0.27 6.57
C ARG A 391 13.17 -1.43 5.67
N THR A 392 14.41 -1.42 5.21
CA THR A 392 14.94 -2.48 4.35
C THR A 392 15.14 -3.78 5.12
N LEU A 393 15.63 -3.68 6.37
CA LEU A 393 15.65 -4.82 7.29
C LEU A 393 14.26 -5.42 7.48
N TYR A 394 13.25 -4.57 7.66
CA TYR A 394 11.88 -5.04 7.83
C TYR A 394 11.36 -5.80 6.60
N THR A 395 11.66 -5.31 5.41
CA THR A 395 11.40 -6.03 4.16
C THR A 395 12.10 -7.40 4.13
N GLY A 396 13.38 -7.49 4.50
CA GLY A 396 14.08 -8.76 4.57
C GLY A 396 13.46 -9.74 5.56
N LEU A 397 13.00 -9.28 6.73
CA LEU A 397 12.29 -10.09 7.72
C LEU A 397 10.98 -10.67 7.16
N ARG A 398 10.21 -9.88 6.41
CA ARG A 398 8.95 -10.34 5.78
C ARG A 398 9.20 -11.39 4.71
N VAL A 399 10.21 -11.21 3.87
CA VAL A 399 10.58 -12.21 2.84
C VAL A 399 11.05 -13.51 3.50
N LEU A 400 11.84 -13.41 4.56
CA LEU A 400 12.29 -14.56 5.33
C LEU A 400 11.12 -15.33 5.94
N ARG A 401 10.14 -14.62 6.48
CA ARG A 401 8.89 -15.23 6.95
C ARG A 401 8.13 -15.93 5.84
N THR A 402 7.91 -15.29 4.69
CA THR A 402 7.24 -15.96 3.55
C THR A 402 7.97 -17.24 3.16
N ALA A 403 9.30 -17.25 3.16
CA ALA A 403 10.09 -18.43 2.85
C ALA A 403 9.84 -19.61 3.82
N HIS A 404 9.65 -19.30 5.10
CA HIS A 404 9.28 -20.30 6.11
C HIS A 404 7.83 -20.75 5.98
N ASP A 405 6.89 -19.81 5.89
CA ASP A 405 5.45 -20.07 5.88
C ASP A 405 5.02 -20.93 4.66
N CYS A 406 5.78 -20.91 3.55
CA CYS A 406 5.54 -21.77 2.38
C CYS A 406 6.49 -22.98 2.26
N SER A 407 7.24 -23.31 3.32
CA SER A 407 8.21 -24.42 3.35
C SER A 407 9.34 -24.35 2.32
N TRP A 408 9.56 -23.19 1.70
CA TRP A 408 10.67 -22.99 0.75
C TRP A 408 12.02 -22.99 1.46
N ALA A 409 12.07 -22.49 2.70
CA ALA A 409 13.28 -22.46 3.51
C ALA A 409 13.91 -23.85 3.73
N ALA A 410 13.09 -24.88 3.89
CA ALA A 410 13.56 -26.27 4.02
C ALA A 410 14.19 -26.81 2.73
N LYS A 411 13.76 -26.31 1.55
CA LYS A 411 14.26 -26.73 0.23
C LYS A 411 15.51 -25.96 -0.19
N HIS A 412 15.69 -24.73 0.30
CA HIS A 412 16.78 -23.84 -0.08
C HIS A 412 17.46 -23.22 1.16
N PRO A 413 18.04 -24.04 2.05
CA PRO A 413 18.58 -23.57 3.33
C PRO A 413 19.72 -22.55 3.17
N ASP A 414 20.55 -22.68 2.13
CA ASP A 414 21.69 -21.77 1.91
C ASP A 414 21.26 -20.34 1.56
N ALA A 415 20.22 -20.18 0.73
CA ALA A 415 19.69 -18.87 0.37
C ALA A 415 19.06 -18.17 1.59
N VAL A 416 18.35 -18.93 2.42
CA VAL A 416 17.78 -18.44 3.68
C VAL A 416 18.88 -18.06 4.68
N LEU A 417 19.93 -18.86 4.79
CA LEU A 417 21.09 -18.58 5.64
C LEU A 417 21.82 -17.31 5.20
N ALA A 418 21.96 -17.08 3.89
CA ALA A 418 22.57 -15.87 3.34
C ALA A 418 21.76 -14.61 3.74
N LEU A 419 20.44 -14.62 3.52
CA LEU A 419 19.55 -13.53 3.92
C LEU A 419 19.63 -13.28 5.44
N ARG A 420 19.64 -14.35 6.23
CA ARG A 420 19.72 -14.26 7.69
C ARG A 420 21.02 -13.61 8.15
N LYS A 421 22.17 -14.03 7.61
CA LYS A 421 23.47 -13.43 7.93
C LYS A 421 23.52 -11.94 7.55
N ALA A 422 22.93 -11.56 6.42
CA ALA A 422 22.80 -10.15 6.03
C ALA A 422 21.96 -9.37 7.08
N LEU A 423 20.81 -9.89 7.48
CA LEU A 423 19.95 -9.29 8.51
C LEU A 423 20.67 -9.16 9.87
N GLN A 424 21.36 -10.19 10.34
CA GLN A 424 22.11 -10.19 11.60
C GLN A 424 23.23 -9.14 11.60
N ARG A 425 24.02 -9.07 10.52
CA ARG A 425 25.08 -8.07 10.37
C ARG A 425 24.52 -6.65 10.42
N SER A 426 23.54 -6.34 9.57
CA SER A 426 22.99 -4.99 9.45
C SER A 426 22.20 -4.56 10.69
N SER A 427 21.49 -5.48 11.34
CA SER A 427 20.75 -5.18 12.58
C SER A 427 21.69 -4.94 13.77
N GLY A 428 22.79 -5.68 13.89
CA GLY A 428 23.78 -5.48 14.96
C GLY A 428 24.37 -4.07 14.96
N GLU A 429 24.74 -3.56 13.79
CA GLU A 429 25.28 -2.20 13.63
C GLU A 429 24.25 -1.12 13.98
N LEU A 430 23.02 -1.24 13.47
CA LEU A 430 21.94 -0.31 13.78
C LEU A 430 21.54 -0.36 15.26
N LEU A 431 21.45 -1.56 15.84
CA LEU A 431 21.16 -1.75 17.25
C LEU A 431 22.24 -1.16 18.15
N GLN A 432 23.46 -0.87 17.70
CA GLN A 432 24.47 -0.19 18.52
C GLN A 432 24.47 1.34 18.32
N ALA A 433 23.80 1.84 17.28
CA ALA A 433 23.77 3.25 16.94
C ALA A 433 22.87 4.08 17.88
N LYS A 434 23.51 4.85 18.77
CA LYS A 434 22.83 5.78 19.70
C LYS A 434 22.03 6.89 18.97
N SER A 435 22.38 7.22 17.72
CA SER A 435 21.73 8.27 16.93
C SER A 435 20.31 7.92 16.48
N LEU A 436 19.92 6.65 16.51
CA LEU A 436 18.62 6.18 16.02
C LEU A 436 17.41 6.69 16.83
N ARG A 437 17.59 7.03 18.11
CA ARG A 437 16.50 7.47 19.01
C ARG A 437 15.27 6.56 18.85
N SER A 438 14.10 7.09 18.47
CA SER A 438 12.86 6.32 18.31
C SER A 438 12.92 5.20 17.26
N LEU A 439 13.76 5.31 16.24
CA LEU A 439 13.89 4.24 15.23
C LEU A 439 14.44 2.95 15.79
N ARG A 440 15.24 3.02 16.85
CA ARG A 440 15.77 1.83 17.49
C ARG A 440 14.65 1.01 18.14
N ALA A 441 13.62 1.66 18.68
CA ALA A 441 12.44 0.98 19.20
C ALA A 441 11.70 0.28 18.05
N THR A 442 11.46 0.97 16.93
CA THR A 442 10.86 0.38 15.73
C THR A 442 11.65 -0.82 15.20
N LEU A 443 12.98 -0.71 15.10
CA LEU A 443 13.85 -1.83 14.72
C LEU A 443 13.70 -3.02 15.66
N CYS A 444 13.70 -2.77 16.97
CA CYS A 444 13.57 -3.83 17.96
C CYS A 444 12.20 -4.50 17.88
N THR A 445 11.11 -3.75 17.69
CA THR A 445 9.76 -4.30 17.43
C THR A 445 9.78 -5.26 16.25
N TYR A 446 10.44 -4.90 15.14
CA TYR A 446 10.56 -5.80 13.99
C TYR A 446 11.39 -7.05 14.32
N LEU A 447 12.54 -6.90 14.97
CA LEU A 447 13.38 -8.04 15.32
C LEU A 447 12.72 -8.99 16.32
N VAL A 448 11.93 -8.45 17.25
CA VAL A 448 11.08 -9.18 18.22
C VAL A 448 10.04 -10.02 17.51
N ASN A 449 9.25 -9.38 16.65
CA ASN A 449 8.12 -10.03 15.98
C ASN A 449 8.61 -11.13 15.03
N TYR A 450 9.86 -11.05 14.54
CA TYR A 450 10.43 -12.00 13.59
C TYR A 450 11.58 -12.83 14.16
N ALA A 451 11.78 -12.86 15.49
CA ALA A 451 12.94 -13.52 16.11
C ALA A 451 13.07 -14.99 15.71
N GLY A 452 11.95 -15.69 15.54
CA GLY A 452 11.93 -17.07 15.08
C GLY A 452 12.44 -17.28 13.66
N TYR A 453 12.50 -16.27 12.81
CA TYR A 453 12.96 -16.43 11.42
C TYR A 453 14.43 -16.04 11.25
N TRP A 454 14.85 -14.94 11.86
CA TRP A 454 16.20 -14.37 11.65
C TRP A 454 17.28 -14.91 12.61
N ASN A 455 16.91 -15.74 13.59
CA ASN A 455 17.88 -16.50 14.39
C ASN A 455 18.13 -17.87 13.78
N ASP A 456 19.35 -18.39 13.94
CA ASP A 456 19.75 -19.68 13.35
C ASP A 456 19.16 -20.90 14.04
N SER A 457 18.66 -20.73 15.27
CA SER A 457 18.11 -21.82 16.08
C SER A 457 17.10 -21.29 17.09
N PRO A 458 16.27 -22.18 17.66
CA PRO A 458 15.41 -21.84 18.79
C PRO A 458 16.17 -21.18 19.95
N ALA A 459 17.33 -21.75 20.32
CA ALA A 459 18.16 -21.23 21.39
C ALA A 459 18.69 -19.82 21.10
N GLY A 460 19.01 -19.52 19.83
CA GLY A 460 19.39 -18.16 19.40
C GLY A 460 18.26 -17.16 19.60
N ALA A 461 17.03 -17.52 19.22
CA ALA A 461 15.84 -16.68 19.44
C ALA A 461 15.60 -16.44 20.95
N ILE A 462 15.74 -17.46 21.80
CA ILE A 462 15.64 -17.29 23.26
C ILE A 462 16.73 -16.36 23.80
N ALA A 463 17.98 -16.53 23.37
CA ALA A 463 19.08 -15.66 23.80
C ALA A 463 18.81 -14.19 23.42
N PHE A 464 18.24 -13.96 22.23
CA PHE A 464 17.77 -12.64 21.83
C PHE A 464 16.67 -12.12 22.76
N TYR A 465 15.63 -12.93 23.06
CA TYR A 465 14.56 -12.55 23.98
C TYR A 465 15.07 -12.19 25.39
N ARG A 466 15.98 -12.99 25.96
CA ARG A 466 16.64 -12.67 27.24
C ARG A 466 17.32 -11.30 27.18
N THR A 467 18.06 -11.04 26.11
CA THR A 467 18.79 -9.77 25.93
C THR A 467 17.86 -8.56 25.89
N ILE A 468 16.72 -8.64 25.18
CA ILE A 468 15.81 -7.49 25.03
C ILE A 468 14.87 -7.29 26.23
N LEU A 469 14.57 -8.36 26.98
CA LEU A 469 13.76 -8.31 28.19
C LEU A 469 14.56 -7.89 29.42
N ASP A 470 15.89 -8.02 29.38
CA ASP A 470 16.79 -7.60 30.46
C ASP A 470 16.47 -6.15 30.94
N PRO A 471 16.19 -5.93 32.24
CA PRO A 471 15.89 -4.61 32.79
C PRO A 471 16.99 -3.57 32.57
N ASP A 472 18.25 -4.01 32.45
CA ASP A 472 19.41 -3.18 32.19
C ASP A 472 19.68 -2.96 30.69
N PHE A 473 18.85 -3.51 29.80
CA PHE A 473 18.89 -3.21 28.37
C PHE A 473 18.52 -1.74 28.11
N LYS A 474 19.49 -0.85 28.32
CA LYS A 474 19.41 0.59 28.16
C LYS A 474 19.91 0.96 26.77
N SER A 475 19.10 0.65 25.76
CA SER A 475 19.41 0.91 24.34
C SER A 475 19.37 2.39 23.94
N GLY A 476 19.63 3.34 24.85
CA GLY A 476 19.62 4.77 24.55
C GLY A 476 18.26 5.30 24.06
N LEU A 477 17.18 4.56 24.28
CA LEU A 477 15.82 4.98 24.00
C LEU A 477 15.35 6.00 25.01
N ARG A 478 14.43 6.88 24.59
CA ARG A 478 13.76 7.82 25.50
C ARG A 478 13.19 7.03 26.69
N LYS A 479 13.54 7.44 27.92
CA LYS A 479 13.06 6.81 29.16
C LYS A 479 11.56 6.53 29.07
N GLY A 480 11.15 5.29 29.39
CA GLY A 480 9.75 4.85 29.43
C GLY A 480 9.22 4.17 28.17
N LEU A 481 9.73 4.49 26.97
CA LEU A 481 9.19 3.89 25.74
C LEU A 481 9.60 2.43 25.52
N TRP A 482 10.76 2.00 26.06
CA TRP A 482 11.26 0.64 25.84
C TRP A 482 10.37 -0.45 26.48
N PRO A 483 10.06 -0.40 27.79
CA PRO A 483 9.22 -1.43 28.40
C PRO A 483 7.83 -1.46 27.76
N GLU A 484 7.22 -0.31 27.48
CA GLU A 484 5.87 -0.26 26.92
C GLU A 484 5.80 -0.79 25.49
N THR A 485 6.72 -0.39 24.60
CA THR A 485 6.62 -0.77 23.19
C THR A 485 7.06 -2.23 22.96
N ILE A 486 8.19 -2.67 23.50
CA ILE A 486 8.69 -4.03 23.19
C ILE A 486 7.92 -5.11 23.95
N ARG A 487 7.68 -4.92 25.26
CA ARG A 487 6.83 -5.86 26.00
C ARG A 487 5.40 -5.78 25.50
N GLY A 488 4.94 -4.58 25.14
CA GLY A 488 3.71 -4.37 24.40
C GLY A 488 3.66 -5.31 23.21
N GLU A 489 4.49 -5.13 22.18
CA GLU A 489 4.51 -5.94 20.96
C GLU A 489 4.68 -7.46 21.22
N LEU A 490 5.53 -7.85 22.18
CA LEU A 490 5.70 -9.26 22.58
C LEU A 490 4.42 -9.91 23.09
N ALA A 491 3.45 -9.14 23.56
CA ALA A 491 2.21 -9.68 24.09
C ALA A 491 0.96 -9.02 23.49
N TYR A 492 1.14 -8.06 22.58
CA TYR A 492 0.12 -7.33 21.86
C TYR A 492 -0.16 -8.09 20.58
N ASP A 493 -0.88 -9.18 20.76
CA ASP A 493 -1.72 -9.76 19.73
C ASP A 493 -2.97 -10.30 20.42
N GLN A 494 -4.12 -10.15 19.77
CA GLN A 494 -5.36 -10.78 20.24
C GLN A 494 -5.34 -12.29 19.98
N ARG A 495 -4.26 -12.80 19.39
CA ARG A 495 -4.22 -14.10 18.75
C ARG A 495 -3.09 -14.97 19.28
N PRO A 496 -3.33 -16.27 19.51
CA PRO A 496 -2.28 -17.22 19.87
C PRO A 496 -1.10 -17.17 18.87
N HIS A 497 0.14 -17.23 19.39
CA HIS A 497 1.35 -17.40 18.57
C HIS A 497 2.05 -18.72 18.87
N PRO A 498 2.61 -19.38 17.84
CA PRO A 498 3.47 -20.51 18.08
C PRO A 498 4.86 -20.09 18.60
N PRO A 499 5.58 -20.99 19.31
CA PRO A 499 5.20 -22.39 19.59
C PRO A 499 4.05 -22.51 20.60
N PHE A 500 3.16 -23.49 20.37
CA PHE A 500 1.99 -23.72 21.23
C PHE A 500 2.30 -24.77 22.30
N LEU A 501 2.17 -24.39 23.57
CA LEU A 501 2.47 -25.27 24.70
C LEU A 501 1.32 -26.22 25.05
N VAL A 502 0.07 -25.86 24.72
CA VAL A 502 -1.12 -26.65 25.12
C VAL A 502 -2.17 -26.71 24.02
N GLY A 503 -2.39 -27.93 23.52
CA GLY A 503 -3.57 -28.40 22.77
C GLY A 503 -3.49 -28.30 21.25
N ASP A 504 -3.94 -29.36 20.57
CA ASP A 504 -4.46 -29.26 19.20
C ASP A 504 -5.75 -28.43 19.28
N ALA A 505 -5.64 -27.12 19.10
CA ALA A 505 -6.84 -26.29 18.97
C ALA A 505 -7.51 -26.57 17.61
N PRO A 506 -8.86 -26.56 17.51
CA PRO A 506 -9.52 -26.51 16.22
C PRO A 506 -8.95 -25.38 15.35
N LYS A 507 -8.90 -25.53 14.02
CA LYS A 507 -8.54 -24.44 13.08
C LYS A 507 -9.33 -23.16 13.28
N GLU A 508 -10.51 -23.25 13.90
CA GLU A 508 -11.41 -22.15 14.24
C GLU A 508 -10.95 -21.36 15.48
N ASP A 509 -10.23 -22.01 16.39
CA ASP A 509 -9.60 -21.41 17.58
C ASP A 509 -8.19 -20.87 17.23
N PHE A 510 -7.62 -21.30 16.10
CA PHE A 510 -6.46 -20.66 15.50
C PHE A 510 -6.88 -19.39 14.75
N PRO A 511 -6.13 -18.30 14.87
CA PRO A 511 -6.48 -17.05 14.22
C PRO A 511 -6.51 -17.17 12.69
N TYR A 512 -7.56 -16.65 12.06
CA TYR A 512 -7.58 -16.38 10.62
C TYR A 512 -6.58 -15.27 10.28
N GLY A 513 -5.34 -15.66 10.00
CA GLY A 513 -4.20 -14.77 9.72
C GLY A 513 -3.02 -15.24 10.54
N ILE A 514 -2.07 -15.87 9.84
CA ILE A 514 -0.83 -16.43 10.38
C ILE A 514 -0.19 -15.35 11.27
N ALA A 515 0.10 -15.69 12.52
CA ALA A 515 0.87 -14.84 13.41
C ALA A 515 2.35 -15.21 13.26
N SER A 516 3.28 -14.26 13.41
CA SER A 516 4.70 -14.53 13.26
C SER A 516 5.21 -15.56 14.29
N TRP A 517 6.05 -16.51 13.84
CA TRP A 517 6.68 -17.50 14.73
C TRP A 517 7.68 -16.83 15.67
N ARG A 518 7.53 -17.06 16.98
CA ARG A 518 8.48 -16.55 17.99
C ARG A 518 9.80 -17.32 17.98
N VAL A 519 9.73 -18.58 17.58
CA VAL A 519 10.84 -19.52 17.53
C VAL A 519 10.78 -20.24 16.18
N ILE A 520 11.94 -20.47 15.54
CA ILE A 520 12.00 -21.22 14.28
C ILE A 520 11.44 -22.62 14.48
N ALA A 521 10.75 -23.14 13.45
CA ALA A 521 10.17 -24.48 13.48
C ALA A 521 9.38 -24.74 14.77
N GLY A 522 8.54 -23.77 15.15
CA GLY A 522 7.86 -23.79 16.45
C GLY A 522 6.80 -24.89 16.57
N ASP A 523 6.64 -25.77 15.60
CA ASP A 523 5.87 -27.01 15.63
C ASP A 523 6.75 -28.24 15.94
N GLU A 524 8.07 -28.10 15.86
CA GLU A 524 9.02 -29.13 16.27
C GLU A 524 9.10 -29.25 17.80
N THR A 525 9.22 -30.48 18.29
CA THR A 525 9.35 -30.78 19.73
C THR A 525 10.52 -30.04 20.38
N SER A 526 11.63 -29.88 19.66
CA SER A 526 12.82 -29.17 20.14
C SER A 526 12.56 -27.68 20.40
N ALA A 527 11.78 -27.03 19.54
CA ALA A 527 11.41 -25.63 19.70
C ALA A 527 10.41 -25.45 20.86
N HIS A 528 9.47 -26.38 21.01
CA HIS A 528 8.53 -26.44 22.14
C HIS A 528 9.26 -26.57 23.48
N GLU A 529 10.20 -27.50 23.60
CA GLU A 529 10.97 -27.73 24.83
C GLU A 529 11.78 -26.49 25.23
N VAL A 530 12.50 -25.90 24.27
CA VAL A 530 13.32 -24.70 24.50
C VAL A 530 12.45 -23.49 24.88
N TRP A 531 11.30 -23.32 24.23
CA TRP A 531 10.37 -22.25 24.58
C TRP A 531 9.70 -22.46 25.94
N SER A 532 9.25 -23.68 26.24
CA SER A 532 8.67 -24.02 27.55
C SER A 532 9.67 -23.75 28.67
N ALA A 533 10.92 -24.20 28.51
CA ALA A 533 11.97 -23.97 29.50
C ALA A 533 12.24 -22.48 29.73
N PHE A 534 12.20 -21.66 28.66
CA PHE A 534 12.31 -20.21 28.79
C PHE A 534 11.13 -19.58 29.54
N LEU A 535 9.90 -20.03 29.28
CA LEU A 535 8.74 -19.52 30.03
C LEU A 535 8.75 -19.96 31.49
N ASP A 536 9.26 -21.16 31.79
CA ASP A 536 9.44 -21.65 33.16
C ASP A 536 10.53 -20.84 33.89
N GLU A 537 11.64 -20.52 33.21
CA GLU A 537 12.68 -19.61 33.71
C GLU A 537 12.11 -18.22 34.07
N LEU A 538 11.30 -17.65 33.18
CA LEU A 538 10.64 -16.36 33.43
C LEU A 538 9.66 -16.45 34.61
N ASP A 539 8.80 -17.47 34.66
CA ASP A 539 7.81 -17.68 35.73
C ASP A 539 8.47 -17.89 37.11
N GLN A 540 9.68 -18.47 37.15
CA GLN A 540 10.44 -18.74 38.37
C GLN A 540 11.41 -17.61 38.75
N SER A 541 11.54 -16.57 37.93
CA SER A 541 12.43 -15.44 38.18
C SER A 541 12.12 -14.73 39.50
N SER A 542 13.16 -14.31 40.23
CA SER A 542 13.00 -13.45 41.41
C SER A 542 12.57 -12.02 41.03
N ASP A 543 12.84 -11.59 39.79
CA ASP A 543 12.34 -10.33 39.26
C ASP A 543 10.84 -10.44 38.91
N VAL A 544 10.04 -9.55 39.48
CA VAL A 544 8.58 -9.45 39.24
C VAL A 544 8.29 -9.21 37.76
N LEU A 545 9.09 -8.38 37.07
CA LEU A 545 8.83 -8.06 35.66
C LEU A 545 9.02 -9.28 34.75
N ASN A 546 10.07 -10.07 34.98
CA ASN A 546 10.28 -11.31 34.24
C ASN A 546 9.14 -12.32 34.46
N ARG A 547 8.62 -12.44 35.70
CA ARG A 547 7.46 -13.32 35.97
C ARG A 547 6.21 -12.87 35.22
N ALA A 548 5.99 -11.56 35.13
CA ALA A 548 4.90 -11.01 34.34
C ALA A 548 5.07 -11.29 32.84
N ASP A 549 6.27 -11.08 32.30
CA ASP A 549 6.61 -11.40 30.92
C ASP A 549 6.36 -12.91 30.66
N GLY A 550 6.78 -13.80 31.58
CA GLY A 550 6.52 -15.24 31.52
C GLY A 550 5.03 -15.58 31.40
N LEU A 551 4.19 -14.99 32.27
CA LEU A 551 2.74 -15.17 32.21
C LEU A 551 2.13 -14.69 30.89
N ALA A 552 2.51 -13.50 30.42
CA ALA A 552 1.99 -12.93 29.19
C ALA A 552 2.39 -13.74 27.95
N LEU A 553 3.66 -14.12 27.84
CA LEU A 553 4.16 -14.96 26.76
C LEU A 553 3.49 -16.35 26.80
N ARG A 554 3.27 -16.93 27.98
CA ARG A 554 2.58 -18.21 28.15
C ARG A 554 1.12 -18.15 27.72
N TRP A 555 0.43 -17.04 27.97
CA TRP A 555 -0.92 -16.83 27.43
C TRP A 555 -0.91 -16.86 25.91
N GLN A 556 0.02 -16.16 25.27
CA GLN A 556 0.15 -16.12 23.82
C GLN A 556 0.46 -17.51 23.23
N SER A 557 1.21 -18.34 23.95
CA SER A 557 1.54 -19.72 23.56
C SER A 557 0.50 -20.76 23.97
N THR A 558 -0.63 -20.36 24.55
CA THR A 558 -1.71 -21.27 24.93
C THR A 558 -2.86 -21.09 23.95
N ALA A 559 -3.20 -22.08 23.13
CA ALA A 559 -4.33 -21.97 22.20
C ALA A 559 -5.66 -22.40 22.85
N ASN A 560 -5.61 -23.43 23.70
CA ASN A 560 -6.79 -23.97 24.38
C ASN A 560 -7.46 -22.93 25.31
N LYS A 561 -8.77 -22.71 25.11
CA LYS A 561 -9.57 -21.75 25.89
C LYS A 561 -9.58 -22.04 27.39
N GLN A 562 -9.68 -23.29 27.82
CA GLN A 562 -9.70 -23.65 29.25
C GLN A 562 -8.35 -23.42 29.93
N ALA A 563 -7.24 -23.71 29.23
CA ALA A 563 -5.90 -23.43 29.73
C ALA A 563 -5.64 -21.92 29.82
N ARG A 564 -6.11 -21.14 28.83
CA ARG A 564 -6.13 -19.67 28.89
C ARG A 564 -6.89 -19.17 30.11
N LEU A 565 -8.07 -19.71 30.37
CA LEU A 565 -8.85 -19.34 31.55
C LEU A 565 -8.08 -19.54 32.86
N ALA A 566 -7.37 -20.66 33.02
CA ALA A 566 -6.52 -20.88 34.19
C ALA A 566 -5.36 -19.87 34.29
N LEU A 567 -4.77 -19.48 33.15
CA LEU A 567 -3.73 -18.44 33.11
C LEU A 567 -4.27 -17.06 33.47
N ALA A 568 -5.50 -16.71 33.06
CA ALA A 568 -6.11 -15.45 33.45
C ALA A 568 -6.26 -15.33 34.98
N VAL A 569 -6.67 -16.41 35.67
CA VAL A 569 -6.72 -16.41 37.14
C VAL A 569 -5.33 -16.13 37.72
N ARG A 570 -4.30 -16.83 37.22
CA ARG A 570 -2.91 -16.62 37.63
C ARG A 570 -2.44 -15.18 37.38
N MET A 571 -2.79 -14.59 36.24
CA MET A 571 -2.45 -13.20 35.90
C MET A 571 -3.10 -12.21 36.86
N VAL A 572 -4.38 -12.40 37.19
CA VAL A 572 -5.07 -11.53 38.14
C VAL A 572 -4.53 -11.67 39.55
N ASP A 573 -4.29 -12.90 40.01
CA ASP A 573 -3.64 -13.15 41.29
C ASP A 573 -2.24 -12.52 41.32
N PHE A 574 -1.51 -12.59 40.22
CA PHE A 574 -0.21 -11.94 40.09
C PHE A 574 -0.30 -10.42 40.21
N VAL A 575 -1.26 -9.79 39.51
CA VAL A 575 -1.51 -8.34 39.60
C VAL A 575 -1.88 -7.93 41.02
N ALA A 576 -2.79 -8.65 41.66
CA ALA A 576 -3.27 -8.35 43.00
C ALA A 576 -2.19 -8.45 44.07
N ASN A 577 -1.22 -9.37 43.89
CA ASN A 577 -0.15 -9.60 44.86
C ASN A 577 1.11 -8.77 44.62
N ASN A 578 1.23 -8.06 43.48
CA ASN A 578 2.41 -7.28 43.14
C ASN A 578 2.09 -5.83 42.71
N PRO A 579 1.20 -5.09 43.41
CA PRO A 579 0.75 -3.78 42.95
C PRO A 579 1.91 -2.78 42.87
N ASP A 580 2.80 -2.71 43.87
CA ASP A 580 3.87 -1.71 43.89
C ASP A 580 4.86 -1.90 42.74
N ALA A 581 5.24 -3.15 42.45
CA ALA A 581 6.15 -3.48 41.35
C ALA A 581 5.54 -3.19 39.97
N LEU A 582 4.21 -3.17 39.86
CA LEU A 582 3.47 -2.90 38.63
C LEU A 582 2.96 -1.46 38.50
N SER A 583 3.26 -0.60 39.47
CA SER A 583 2.81 0.81 39.47
C SER A 583 3.51 1.69 38.42
N GLY A 584 4.69 1.28 37.94
CA GLY A 584 5.46 2.03 36.95
C GLY A 584 5.09 1.74 35.48
N ILE A 585 5.79 2.41 34.55
CA ILE A 585 5.61 2.24 33.10
C ILE A 585 5.80 0.78 32.64
N SER A 586 6.71 0.03 33.28
CA SER A 586 6.90 -1.39 32.98
C SER A 586 5.69 -2.23 33.41
N GLY A 587 5.11 -1.92 34.57
CA GLY A 587 3.88 -2.56 35.01
C GLY A 587 2.67 -2.17 34.18
N TYR A 588 2.61 -0.93 33.70
CA TYR A 588 1.63 -0.53 32.70
C TYR A 588 1.71 -1.36 31.42
N ALA A 589 2.94 -1.54 30.90
CA ALA A 589 3.18 -2.37 29.72
C ALA A 589 2.60 -3.77 29.93
N ILE A 590 2.91 -4.40 31.06
CA ILE A 590 2.40 -5.71 31.50
C ILE A 590 0.87 -5.72 31.59
N LEU A 591 0.27 -4.69 32.19
CA LEU A 591 -1.17 -4.60 32.30
C LEU A 591 -1.85 -4.58 30.93
N ARG A 592 -1.29 -3.85 29.96
CA ARG A 592 -1.80 -3.87 28.58
C ARG A 592 -1.77 -5.26 27.97
N GLN A 593 -0.79 -6.09 28.34
CA GLN A 593 -0.71 -7.48 27.90
C GLN A 593 -1.86 -8.31 28.46
N PHE A 594 -2.33 -8.00 29.68
CA PHE A 594 -3.43 -8.71 30.33
C PHE A 594 -4.81 -8.19 29.91
N ILE A 595 -4.92 -6.95 29.41
CA ILE A 595 -6.21 -6.34 29.03
C ILE A 595 -7.02 -7.22 28.07
N ASN A 596 -6.44 -7.60 26.92
CA ASN A 596 -7.16 -8.40 25.93
C ASN A 596 -7.52 -9.79 26.47
N PRO A 597 -6.58 -10.54 27.11
CA PRO A 597 -6.90 -11.78 27.81
C PRO A 597 -8.07 -11.67 28.78
N LEU A 598 -8.08 -10.63 29.62
CA LEU A 598 -9.09 -10.40 30.63
C LEU A 598 -10.43 -9.95 30.02
N ARG A 599 -10.41 -9.32 28.86
CA ARG A 599 -11.63 -8.99 28.12
C ARG A 599 -12.28 -10.23 27.50
N ASP A 600 -11.49 -11.12 26.90
CA ASP A 600 -11.99 -12.31 26.22
C ASP A 600 -12.72 -13.28 27.17
N ILE A 601 -12.42 -13.20 28.48
CA ILE A 601 -13.04 -14.04 29.53
C ILE A 601 -14.27 -13.40 30.21
N ASN A 602 -14.57 -12.11 29.97
CA ASN A 602 -15.64 -11.38 30.65
C ASN A 602 -17.06 -11.94 30.42
N HIS A 603 -17.22 -12.87 29.49
CA HIS A 603 -18.48 -13.56 29.23
C HIS A 603 -18.75 -14.75 30.18
N LEU A 604 -17.85 -15.04 31.13
CA LEU A 604 -17.95 -16.23 31.99
C LEU A 604 -18.23 -15.84 33.45
N ALA A 605 -19.45 -16.10 33.91
CA ALA A 605 -19.91 -15.87 35.30
C ALA A 605 -18.99 -16.45 36.39
N ASN A 606 -18.19 -17.47 36.06
CA ASN A 606 -17.32 -18.18 36.99
C ASN A 606 -16.10 -17.37 37.50
N PHE A 607 -15.87 -16.15 37.00
CA PHE A 607 -14.69 -15.35 37.33
C PHE A 607 -14.91 -14.20 38.31
N ALA A 608 -16.12 -14.05 38.86
CA ALA A 608 -16.43 -12.96 39.81
C ALA A 608 -15.40 -12.79 40.95
N PRO A 609 -14.93 -13.86 41.65
CA PRO A 609 -13.93 -13.69 42.72
C PRO A 609 -12.57 -13.20 42.21
N THR A 610 -12.21 -13.57 40.97
CA THR A 610 -10.98 -13.14 40.33
C THR A 610 -11.07 -11.66 39.99
N LEU A 611 -12.18 -11.24 39.38
CA LEU A 611 -12.42 -9.84 39.04
C LEU A 611 -12.53 -8.93 40.28
N GLU A 612 -13.07 -9.43 41.39
CA GLU A 612 -13.07 -8.71 42.68
C GLU A 612 -11.64 -8.45 43.18
N LYS A 613 -10.72 -9.43 43.07
CA LYS A 613 -9.30 -9.23 43.40
C LYS A 613 -8.63 -8.20 42.50
N LEU A 614 -8.94 -8.23 41.20
CA LEU A 614 -8.42 -7.25 40.24
C LEU A 614 -8.91 -5.83 40.58
N ALA A 615 -10.20 -5.66 40.87
CA ALA A 615 -10.76 -4.38 41.29
C ALA A 615 -10.11 -3.87 42.59
N ALA A 616 -9.84 -4.76 43.55
CA ALA A 616 -9.10 -4.41 44.76
C ALA A 616 -7.66 -3.95 44.47
N ALA A 617 -6.97 -4.59 43.53
CA ALA A 617 -5.63 -4.18 43.08
C ALA A 617 -5.65 -2.77 42.46
N TYR A 618 -6.64 -2.47 41.61
CA TYR A 618 -6.83 -1.14 41.05
C TYR A 618 -7.10 -0.08 42.12
N LEU A 619 -7.92 -0.40 43.13
CA LEU A 619 -8.14 0.51 44.25
C LEU A 619 -6.83 0.86 44.96
N VAL A 620 -5.92 -0.11 45.14
CA VAL A 620 -4.57 0.13 45.69
C VAL A 620 -3.75 1.07 44.79
N TRP A 621 -3.79 0.88 43.46
CA TRP A 621 -3.10 1.75 42.51
C TRP A 621 -3.69 3.14 42.34
N LEU A 622 -4.99 3.30 42.55
CA LEU A 622 -5.61 4.60 42.44
C LEU A 622 -5.45 5.40 43.71
N ARG A 623 -5.09 4.75 44.83
CA ARG A 623 -4.88 5.45 46.10
C ARG A 623 -3.99 6.65 45.88
N PRO A 624 -4.29 7.78 46.52
CA PRO A 624 -3.52 8.99 46.32
C PRO A 624 -2.02 8.67 46.47
N ASP A 625 -1.58 8.03 47.56
CA ASP A 625 -0.18 7.80 47.93
C ASP A 625 0.61 6.87 47.01
N SER A 626 -0.01 6.22 46.04
CA SER A 626 0.67 5.32 45.11
C SER A 626 1.41 6.07 43.99
N GLY A 627 2.66 5.65 43.73
CA GLY A 627 3.51 6.17 42.65
C GLY A 627 3.14 5.69 41.24
N VAL A 628 1.84 5.59 40.96
CA VAL A 628 1.29 4.97 39.74
C VAL A 628 1.43 5.87 38.52
N SER A 629 1.78 5.30 37.38
CA SER A 629 1.91 6.03 36.12
C SER A 629 0.56 6.56 35.63
N PRO A 630 0.49 7.77 35.04
CA PRO A 630 -0.75 8.31 34.47
C PRO A 630 -1.42 7.39 33.43
N GLU A 631 -0.62 6.57 32.74
CA GLU A 631 -1.10 5.62 31.74
C GLU A 631 -1.92 4.46 32.35
N ILE A 632 -1.59 4.03 33.56
CA ILE A 632 -2.38 3.02 34.31
C ILE A 632 -3.74 3.62 34.70
N ILE A 633 -3.75 4.87 35.17
CA ILE A 633 -4.99 5.60 35.50
C ILE A 633 -5.87 5.73 34.25
N LYS A 634 -5.28 6.12 33.11
CA LYS A 634 -6.00 6.24 31.85
C LYS A 634 -6.60 4.91 31.39
N SER A 635 -5.84 3.82 31.51
CA SER A 635 -6.25 2.49 31.03
C SER A 635 -7.22 1.77 31.97
N THR A 636 -7.47 2.36 33.14
CA THR A 636 -8.56 1.93 34.02
C THR A 636 -9.91 1.97 33.28
N GLU A 637 -10.10 2.85 32.28
CA GLU A 637 -11.26 2.78 31.36
C GLU A 637 -11.35 1.43 30.64
N ILE A 638 -10.29 0.99 29.95
CA ILE A 638 -10.36 -0.17 29.06
C ILE A 638 -10.73 -1.42 29.88
N LEU A 639 -10.19 -1.52 31.09
CA LEU A 639 -10.56 -2.60 32.01
C LEU A 639 -11.97 -2.44 32.56
N LEU A 640 -12.33 -1.26 33.08
CA LEU A 640 -13.65 -1.05 33.70
C LEU A 640 -14.80 -1.01 32.69
N GLY A 641 -14.56 -0.59 31.46
CA GLY A 641 -15.54 -0.47 30.38
C GLY A 641 -16.12 -1.83 30.01
N ASP A 642 -15.26 -2.83 29.87
CA ASP A 642 -15.65 -4.20 29.51
C ASP A 642 -16.03 -5.04 30.74
N LEU A 643 -15.51 -4.74 31.94
CA LEU A 643 -15.84 -5.43 33.20
C LEU A 643 -17.20 -5.02 33.79
N HIS A 644 -17.69 -3.82 33.45
CA HIS A 644 -18.85 -3.22 34.07
C HIS A 644 -20.17 -3.96 33.81
N THR A 645 -20.38 -4.49 32.61
CA THR A 645 -21.69 -5.04 32.22
C THR A 645 -22.09 -6.28 33.03
N VAL A 646 -21.17 -6.90 33.79
CA VAL A 646 -21.44 -8.18 34.45
C VAL A 646 -21.03 -8.23 35.92
N PHE A 647 -20.01 -7.48 36.42
CA PHE A 647 -19.44 -7.81 37.74
C PHE A 647 -19.11 -6.66 38.70
N LEU A 648 -18.93 -5.43 38.23
CA LEU A 648 -18.50 -4.35 39.12
C LEU A 648 -19.71 -3.79 39.88
N LYS A 649 -19.70 -3.89 41.22
CA LYS A 649 -20.82 -3.44 42.07
C LYS A 649 -20.79 -1.92 42.19
N GLU A 650 -21.97 -1.31 42.33
CA GLU A 650 -22.11 0.15 42.49
C GLU A 650 -21.26 0.71 43.65
N GLU A 651 -21.15 -0.03 44.76
CA GLU A 651 -20.29 0.31 45.91
C GLU A 651 -18.79 0.39 45.53
N GLN A 652 -18.32 -0.52 44.67
CA GLN A 652 -16.93 -0.55 44.22
C GLN A 652 -16.65 0.61 43.25
N ALA A 653 -17.60 0.90 42.36
CA ALA A 653 -17.51 2.07 41.48
C ALA A 653 -17.51 3.39 42.26
N LEU A 654 -18.31 3.48 43.32
CA LEU A 654 -18.30 4.62 44.23
C LEU A 654 -16.95 4.76 44.93
N ALA A 655 -16.38 3.65 45.42
CA ALA A 655 -15.05 3.65 46.04
C ALA A 655 -13.95 4.09 45.05
N LEU A 656 -14.01 3.64 43.79
CA LEU A 656 -13.10 4.07 42.73
C LEU A 656 -13.23 5.56 42.42
N LEU A 657 -14.45 6.08 42.32
CA LEU A 657 -14.70 7.52 42.11
C LEU A 657 -14.15 8.35 43.27
N ALA A 658 -14.44 7.96 44.51
CA ALA A 658 -13.91 8.65 45.69
C ALA A 658 -12.38 8.66 45.70
N THR A 659 -11.75 7.54 45.34
CA THR A 659 -10.29 7.44 45.27
C THR A 659 -9.69 8.33 44.17
N LEU A 660 -10.35 8.39 43.00
CA LEU A 660 -9.96 9.27 41.89
C LEU A 660 -10.14 10.75 42.27
N ASP A 661 -11.21 11.10 42.98
CA ASP A 661 -11.47 12.45 43.48
C ASP A 661 -10.40 12.87 44.51
N ASP A 662 -10.08 12.00 45.47
CA ASP A 662 -9.01 12.25 46.46
C ASP A 662 -7.65 12.45 45.77
N ARG A 663 -7.38 11.67 44.73
CA ARG A 663 -6.14 11.81 43.95
C ARG A 663 -6.15 13.11 43.14
N TYR A 664 -7.28 13.48 42.54
CA TYR A 664 -7.45 14.71 41.76
C TYR A 664 -7.21 15.97 42.60
N MET A 665 -7.61 15.95 43.88
CA MET A 665 -7.50 17.10 44.79
C MET A 665 -6.08 17.37 45.30
N ARG A 666 -5.07 16.62 44.84
CA ARG A 666 -3.69 16.83 45.29
C ARG A 666 -3.08 18.10 44.73
N PRO A 667 -2.29 18.85 45.53
CA PRO A 667 -1.64 20.08 45.07
C PRO A 667 -0.65 19.91 43.89
N GLN A 668 -0.24 18.67 43.55
CA GLN A 668 0.79 18.38 42.56
C GLN A 668 0.37 17.38 41.46
N VAL A 669 -0.93 17.22 41.19
CA VAL A 669 -1.37 16.39 40.04
C VAL A 669 -0.85 16.98 38.75
N SER A 670 -0.13 16.19 37.95
CA SER A 670 0.32 16.66 36.63
C SER A 670 -0.87 16.84 35.68
N LYS A 671 -0.77 17.73 34.68
CA LYS A 671 -1.83 17.91 33.68
C LYS A 671 -2.21 16.60 32.97
N THR A 672 -1.24 15.73 32.71
CA THR A 672 -1.45 14.41 32.10
C THR A 672 -2.26 13.49 33.01
N GLU A 673 -1.94 13.49 34.30
CA GLU A 673 -2.62 12.69 35.31
C GLU A 673 -4.05 13.20 35.57
N SER A 674 -4.25 14.52 35.66
CA SER A 674 -5.58 15.13 35.79
C SER A 674 -6.49 14.74 34.61
N ALA A 675 -5.99 14.81 33.39
CA ALA A 675 -6.73 14.36 32.20
C ALA A 675 -7.05 12.85 32.23
N ALA A 676 -6.13 12.02 32.73
CA ALA A 676 -6.35 10.59 32.91
C ALA A 676 -7.43 10.31 33.98
N ILE A 677 -7.41 11.05 35.08
CA ILE A 677 -8.41 10.96 36.16
C ILE A 677 -9.79 11.38 35.66
N ASP A 678 -9.92 12.53 34.99
CA ASP A 678 -11.22 13.00 34.47
C ASP A 678 -11.82 12.03 33.46
N PHE A 679 -10.96 11.45 32.62
CA PHE A 679 -11.36 10.43 31.67
C PHE A 679 -11.85 9.15 32.35
N ALA A 680 -11.15 8.66 33.39
CA ALA A 680 -11.57 7.52 34.18
C ALA A 680 -12.90 7.79 34.92
N ARG A 681 -13.05 8.98 35.53
CA ARG A 681 -14.29 9.42 36.20
C ARG A 681 -15.47 9.44 35.24
N SER A 682 -15.30 10.04 34.07
CA SER A 682 -16.34 10.10 33.03
C SER A 682 -16.82 8.71 32.63
N THR A 683 -15.89 7.77 32.50
CA THR A 683 -16.19 6.36 32.16
C THR A 683 -16.97 5.66 33.26
N ILE A 684 -16.53 5.76 34.52
CA ILE A 684 -17.25 5.16 35.65
C ILE A 684 -18.65 5.76 35.76
N LEU A 685 -18.80 7.07 35.64
CA LEU A 685 -20.09 7.75 35.69
C LEU A 685 -20.99 7.45 34.49
N LYS A 686 -20.42 7.13 33.32
CA LYS A 686 -21.16 6.65 32.14
C LYS A 686 -21.73 5.25 32.40
N ASN A 687 -20.95 4.41 33.04
CA ASN A 687 -21.30 3.02 33.32
C ASN A 687 -22.24 2.89 34.53
N PHE A 688 -22.07 3.72 35.56
CA PHE A 688 -22.94 3.78 36.74
C PHE A 688 -23.72 5.10 36.81
N PRO A 689 -24.79 5.26 36.02
CA PRO A 689 -25.59 6.49 36.02
C PRO A 689 -26.14 6.87 37.39
N SER A 690 -26.38 5.90 38.28
CA SER A 690 -26.87 6.13 39.65
C SER A 690 -25.86 6.89 40.53
N LEU A 691 -24.56 6.78 40.22
CA LEU A 691 -23.47 7.52 40.88
C LEU A 691 -23.31 8.95 40.37
N ARG A 692 -23.98 9.33 39.27
CA ARG A 692 -24.04 10.74 38.87
C ARG A 692 -24.85 11.49 39.91
N THR A 693 -24.27 12.53 40.48
CA THR A 693 -25.03 13.50 41.28
C THR A 693 -26.23 13.94 40.45
N LYS A 694 -27.43 13.78 41.01
CA LYS A 694 -28.72 14.06 40.37
C LYS A 694 -28.84 15.56 40.06
N ASN A 695 -28.16 16.03 39.04
CA ASN A 695 -28.57 17.19 38.28
C ASN A 695 -29.18 16.68 36.97
N ASN A 696 -30.51 16.73 36.95
CA ASN A 696 -31.43 16.54 35.84
C ASN A 696 -30.99 15.55 34.75
N THR A 697 -31.52 14.33 34.79
CA THR A 697 -32.14 13.76 33.58
C THR A 697 -33.20 12.73 33.98
N LYS A 698 -34.46 13.11 33.80
CA LYS A 698 -35.63 12.23 33.89
C LYS A 698 -35.82 11.49 32.55
N ASN A 699 -36.26 10.24 32.71
CA ASN A 699 -37.02 9.38 31.80
C ASN A 699 -36.27 8.56 30.74
N THR A 700 -36.53 7.26 30.81
CA THR A 700 -36.40 6.27 29.74
C THR A 700 -37.75 5.56 29.64
N LEU A 701 -38.28 5.43 28.42
CA LEU A 701 -39.37 4.51 28.09
C LEU A 701 -39.06 3.84 26.74
N VAL A 702 -39.30 2.54 26.68
CA VAL A 702 -38.86 1.59 25.66
C VAL A 702 -39.84 1.55 24.46
N ALA A 703 -39.35 1.48 23.21
CA ALA A 703 -40.04 0.86 22.07
C ALA A 703 -39.12 0.59 20.87
N SER A 704 -39.48 -0.42 20.07
CA SER A 704 -38.73 -1.04 18.97
C SER A 704 -39.24 -0.58 17.59
N LEU A 705 -38.41 -0.64 16.53
CA LEU A 705 -38.73 -0.23 15.15
C LEU A 705 -38.58 -1.40 14.15
N TRP A 706 -39.46 -1.44 13.14
CA TRP A 706 -39.47 -2.38 12.00
C TRP A 706 -39.61 -1.61 10.68
N MET A 707 -38.93 -2.06 9.61
CA MET A 707 -39.05 -1.56 8.22
C MET A 707 -39.09 -2.72 7.20
N ALA A 708 -39.88 -2.51 6.13
CA ALA A 708 -40.29 -3.43 5.06
C ALA A 708 -41.16 -4.63 5.51
N PRO A 709 -42.39 -4.83 4.98
CA PRO A 709 -43.25 -5.98 5.33
C PRO A 709 -42.62 -7.37 5.02
N GLU A 710 -41.53 -7.37 4.26
CA GLU A 710 -40.99 -8.55 3.58
C GLU A 710 -39.63 -8.99 4.15
N HIS A 711 -39.00 -8.17 5.01
CA HIS A 711 -37.68 -8.44 5.59
C HIS A 711 -37.62 -8.00 7.07
N THR A 712 -36.94 -8.79 7.91
CA THR A 712 -36.78 -8.49 9.34
C THR A 712 -35.64 -7.46 9.58
N PRO A 713 -35.68 -6.67 10.68
CA PRO A 713 -34.59 -5.76 11.06
C PRO A 713 -33.22 -6.45 11.19
N GLY A 714 -33.21 -7.72 11.63
CA GLY A 714 -32.00 -8.56 11.64
C GLY A 714 -31.43 -8.80 10.25
N GLU A 715 -32.27 -9.14 9.27
CA GLU A 715 -31.86 -9.31 7.87
C GLU A 715 -31.36 -8.02 7.24
N LEU A 716 -31.95 -6.86 7.55
CA LEU A 716 -31.48 -5.56 7.05
C LEU A 716 -30.13 -5.14 7.68
N SER A 717 -29.96 -5.37 8.98
CA SER A 717 -28.71 -5.07 9.70
C SER A 717 -27.52 -5.91 9.23
N ALA A 718 -27.77 -7.12 8.73
CA ALA A 718 -26.77 -7.98 8.10
C ALA A 718 -26.52 -7.63 6.62
N ARG A 719 -27.40 -6.83 5.98
CA ARG A 719 -27.43 -6.65 4.52
C ARG A 719 -27.01 -5.28 4.00
N ILE A 720 -27.01 -4.22 4.82
CA ILE A 720 -26.80 -2.85 4.31
C ILE A 720 -25.67 -2.17 5.09
N GLY A 721 -24.50 -2.00 4.46
CA GLY A 721 -23.45 -1.10 4.96
C GLY A 721 -23.30 0.05 3.98
N PHE A 722 -23.72 1.26 4.32
CA PHE A 722 -23.53 2.40 3.42
C PHE A 722 -22.10 2.94 3.57
N ASN A 723 -21.33 2.87 2.48
CA ASN A 723 -20.14 3.68 2.31
C ASN A 723 -20.59 5.12 1.97
N ASN A 724 -19.95 6.15 2.51
CA ASN A 724 -20.30 7.55 2.23
C ASN A 724 -20.14 7.93 0.76
N GLU A 725 -19.39 7.15 -0.02
CA GLU A 725 -19.23 7.33 -1.45
C GLU A 725 -20.29 6.56 -2.28
N ALA A 726 -21.15 5.76 -1.64
CA ALA A 726 -22.12 4.86 -2.29
C ALA A 726 -23.54 5.44 -2.36
N VAL A 727 -23.71 6.75 -2.12
CA VAL A 727 -25.03 7.40 -2.02
C VAL A 727 -25.05 8.73 -2.79
N VAL A 728 -26.08 8.95 -3.62
CA VAL A 728 -26.23 10.15 -4.46
C VAL A 728 -27.69 10.61 -4.57
N TRP A 729 -27.91 11.89 -4.89
CA TRP A 729 -29.25 12.50 -5.03
C TRP A 729 -29.57 12.84 -6.50
N GLN A 730 -30.62 12.26 -7.08
CA GLN A 730 -31.04 12.51 -8.47
C GLN A 730 -32.57 12.63 -8.58
N GLU A 731 -33.07 13.68 -9.25
CA GLU A 731 -34.50 13.82 -9.64
C GLU A 731 -35.50 13.61 -8.49
N ASN A 732 -35.15 14.11 -7.30
CA ASN A 732 -35.86 13.96 -6.03
C ASN A 732 -35.71 12.60 -5.33
N SER A 733 -35.04 11.62 -5.93
CA SER A 733 -34.76 10.32 -5.31
C SER A 733 -33.35 10.28 -4.71
N LEU A 734 -33.19 9.60 -3.57
CA LEU A 734 -31.91 9.17 -3.06
C LEU A 734 -31.58 7.80 -3.66
N TRP A 735 -30.42 7.69 -4.26
CA TRP A 735 -29.89 6.43 -4.78
C TRP A 735 -28.79 5.92 -3.88
N ALA A 736 -28.85 4.64 -3.50
CA ALA A 736 -27.86 4.03 -2.64
C ALA A 736 -27.41 2.66 -3.15
N LEU A 737 -26.10 2.45 -3.22
CA LEU A 737 -25.49 1.18 -3.59
C LEU A 737 -25.22 0.34 -2.33
N ASP A 738 -25.78 -0.86 -2.28
CA ASP A 738 -25.44 -1.89 -1.30
C ASP A 738 -24.13 -2.56 -1.75
N PRO A 739 -23.01 -2.38 -1.03
CA PRO A 739 -21.71 -2.87 -1.45
C PRO A 739 -21.56 -4.40 -1.29
N PHE A 740 -22.41 -5.06 -0.50
CA PHE A 740 -22.31 -6.50 -0.26
C PHE A 740 -23.04 -7.31 -1.31
N HIS A 741 -24.22 -6.86 -1.70
CA HIS A 741 -25.03 -7.57 -2.69
C HIS A 741 -24.99 -6.88 -4.05
N GLY A 742 -24.65 -5.59 -4.11
CA GLY A 742 -24.72 -4.78 -5.32
C GLY A 742 -26.07 -4.22 -5.67
N ARG A 743 -26.97 -4.10 -4.69
CA ARG A 743 -28.36 -3.66 -4.94
C ARG A 743 -28.32 -2.14 -5.05
N LEU A 744 -28.97 -1.62 -6.07
CA LEU A 744 -29.17 -0.19 -6.18
C LEU A 744 -30.58 0.11 -5.67
N TRP A 745 -30.65 0.87 -4.59
CA TRP A 745 -31.88 1.30 -3.96
C TRP A 745 -32.22 2.69 -4.47
N GLU A 746 -33.40 2.83 -5.06
CA GLU A 746 -34.03 4.12 -5.29
C GLU A 746 -34.97 4.39 -4.12
N ILE A 747 -34.85 5.58 -3.54
CA ILE A 747 -35.60 5.93 -2.34
C ILE A 747 -36.19 7.31 -2.57
N ASP A 748 -37.49 7.36 -2.80
CA ASP A 748 -38.23 8.62 -2.87
C ASP A 748 -38.35 9.17 -1.44
N PRO A 749 -37.62 10.23 -1.07
CA PRO A 749 -37.67 10.82 0.26
C PRO A 749 -39.06 11.40 0.51
N ALA A 750 -39.74 11.91 -0.53
CA ALA A 750 -41.05 12.53 -0.37
C ALA A 750 -42.17 11.54 -0.02
N SER A 751 -41.99 10.24 -0.27
CA SER A 751 -42.96 9.19 0.08
C SER A 751 -42.40 8.07 0.96
N GLY A 752 -41.08 8.02 1.16
CA GLY A 752 -40.38 6.90 1.80
C GLY A 752 -40.43 5.60 0.99
N ARG A 753 -40.98 5.60 -0.24
CA ARG A 753 -41.04 4.42 -1.08
C ARG A 753 -39.63 4.04 -1.50
N THR A 754 -39.28 2.79 -1.23
CA THR A 754 -38.03 2.21 -1.69
C THR A 754 -38.32 1.26 -2.83
N ALA A 755 -37.49 1.31 -3.87
CA ALA A 755 -37.49 0.36 -4.96
C ALA A 755 -36.07 -0.18 -5.12
N ILE A 756 -35.93 -1.50 -5.13
CA ILE A 756 -34.68 -2.13 -5.54
C ILE A 756 -34.71 -2.20 -7.05
N LEU A 757 -33.76 -1.54 -7.70
CA LEU A 757 -33.65 -1.64 -9.14
C LEU A 757 -33.11 -3.02 -9.52
N SER A 758 -33.99 -3.88 -10.05
CA SER A 758 -33.58 -5.10 -10.73
C SER A 758 -33.10 -4.74 -12.13
N ALA A 759 -31.79 -4.85 -12.36
CA ALA A 759 -31.15 -4.56 -13.64
C ALA A 759 -30.45 -5.82 -14.20
N GLU A 760 -30.52 -5.98 -15.52
CA GLU A 760 -29.82 -7.06 -16.23
C GLU A 760 -28.30 -6.83 -16.22
N ASN A 761 -27.52 -7.92 -16.33
CA ASN A 761 -26.05 -7.92 -16.32
C ASN A 761 -25.42 -7.30 -15.08
N ARG A 762 -26.10 -7.48 -13.96
CA ARG A 762 -25.66 -7.01 -12.65
C ARG A 762 -24.26 -7.58 -12.31
N PRO A 763 -23.36 -6.76 -11.75
CA PRO A 763 -22.07 -7.25 -11.27
C PRO A 763 -22.26 -8.31 -10.17
N SER A 764 -21.43 -9.36 -10.19
CA SER A 764 -21.33 -10.32 -9.08
C SER A 764 -20.56 -9.67 -7.94
N ALA A 765 -21.18 -9.52 -6.76
CA ALA A 765 -20.65 -9.26 -5.39
C ALA A 765 -19.41 -8.37 -5.12
N ASP A 766 -18.70 -7.85 -6.11
CA ASP A 766 -17.45 -7.10 -6.00
C ASP A 766 -17.68 -5.61 -6.25
N PHE A 767 -18.71 -5.05 -5.64
CA PHE A 767 -19.02 -3.63 -5.78
C PHE A 767 -17.96 -2.79 -5.06
N GLY A 768 -17.55 -1.73 -5.73
CA GLY A 768 -16.63 -0.73 -5.23
C GLY A 768 -17.37 0.23 -4.29
N SER A 769 -16.65 1.23 -3.81
CA SER A 769 -17.19 2.17 -2.84
C SER A 769 -18.02 3.29 -3.45
N GLN A 770 -17.97 3.53 -4.76
CA GLN A 770 -18.43 4.79 -5.36
C GLN A 770 -19.66 4.64 -6.26
N LEU A 771 -20.64 5.53 -6.06
CA LEU A 771 -21.80 5.76 -6.91
C LEU A 771 -21.77 7.23 -7.36
N VAL A 772 -21.92 7.49 -8.65
CA VAL A 772 -21.88 8.85 -9.23
C VAL A 772 -23.02 9.03 -10.21
N ILE A 773 -23.66 10.20 -10.17
CA ILE A 773 -24.65 10.61 -11.17
C ILE A 773 -23.94 11.25 -12.34
N TRP A 774 -24.28 10.79 -13.54
CA TRP A 774 -23.74 11.30 -14.78
C TRP A 774 -24.86 11.49 -15.81
N GLY A 775 -25.38 12.72 -15.88
CA GLY A 775 -26.59 13.01 -16.67
C GLY A 775 -27.78 12.23 -16.12
N LYS A 776 -28.41 11.40 -16.97
CA LYS A 776 -29.52 10.49 -16.61
C LYS A 776 -29.05 9.06 -16.33
N ARG A 777 -27.78 8.89 -16.00
CA ARG A 777 -27.16 7.58 -15.77
C ARG A 777 -26.51 7.55 -14.41
N LEU A 778 -26.39 6.33 -13.89
CA LEU A 778 -25.67 6.06 -12.65
C LEU A 778 -24.41 5.27 -12.99
N ALA A 779 -23.27 5.75 -12.53
CA ALA A 779 -21.99 5.07 -12.65
C ALA A 779 -21.58 4.50 -11.29
N VAL A 780 -21.09 3.27 -11.27
CA VAL A 780 -20.54 2.61 -10.09
C VAL A 780 -19.15 2.07 -10.37
N THR A 781 -18.30 2.08 -9.35
CA THR A 781 -17.04 1.35 -9.39
C THR A 781 -17.23 -0.07 -8.88
N THR A 782 -16.44 -0.99 -9.39
CA THR A 782 -16.23 -2.33 -8.81
C THR A 782 -14.78 -2.44 -8.34
N GLN A 783 -14.37 -3.61 -7.84
CA GLN A 783 -12.96 -3.86 -7.52
C GLN A 783 -12.05 -3.87 -8.76
N THR A 784 -12.62 -3.98 -9.96
CA THR A 784 -11.88 -4.22 -11.20
C THR A 784 -12.33 -3.39 -12.40
N ASP A 785 -13.48 -2.72 -12.34
CA ASP A 785 -14.04 -1.99 -13.48
C ASP A 785 -14.94 -0.81 -13.05
N VAL A 786 -15.43 -0.09 -14.04
CA VAL A 786 -16.49 0.92 -13.89
C VAL A 786 -17.68 0.46 -14.72
N ARG A 787 -18.88 0.60 -14.17
CA ARG A 787 -20.13 0.21 -14.82
C ARG A 787 -21.12 1.36 -14.80
N VAL A 788 -21.85 1.49 -15.90
CA VAL A 788 -22.85 2.53 -16.07
C VAL A 788 -24.20 1.89 -16.30
N LEU A 789 -25.17 2.28 -15.50
CA LEU A 789 -26.57 1.90 -15.64
C LEU A 789 -27.25 2.87 -16.59
N ASP A 790 -27.73 2.34 -17.71
CA ASP A 790 -28.70 3.03 -18.53
C ASP A 790 -30.08 2.79 -17.92
N GLU A 791 -30.62 3.82 -17.26
CA GLU A 791 -31.90 3.74 -16.55
C GLU A 791 -33.05 3.39 -17.50
N SER A 792 -33.03 3.95 -18.73
CA SER A 792 -34.08 3.70 -19.73
C SER A 792 -34.16 2.24 -20.17
N ARG A 793 -33.02 1.54 -20.13
CA ARG A 793 -32.89 0.13 -20.53
C ARG A 793 -32.78 -0.83 -19.35
N ARG A 794 -32.68 -0.31 -18.11
CA ARG A 794 -32.38 -1.06 -16.87
C ARG A 794 -31.25 -2.08 -17.04
N ARG A 795 -30.18 -1.68 -17.73
CA ARG A 795 -29.05 -2.55 -18.07
C ARG A 795 -27.74 -1.92 -17.65
N TRP A 796 -26.93 -2.69 -16.93
CA TRP A 796 -25.55 -2.33 -16.64
C TRP A 796 -24.67 -2.56 -17.87
N THR A 797 -23.85 -1.57 -18.20
CA THR A 797 -22.81 -1.66 -19.23
C THR A 797 -21.46 -1.48 -18.57
N ARG A 798 -20.56 -2.46 -18.74
CA ARG A 798 -19.16 -2.35 -18.33
C ARG A 798 -18.43 -1.43 -19.28
N LEU A 799 -17.71 -0.44 -18.74
CA LEU A 799 -16.83 0.41 -19.54
C LEU A 799 -15.60 -0.38 -19.99
N GLU A 800 -15.12 -0.10 -21.20
CA GLU A 800 -13.91 -0.71 -21.77
C GLU A 800 -12.64 -0.10 -21.17
N LEU A 801 -12.47 -0.26 -19.86
CA LEU A 801 -11.31 0.18 -19.10
C LEU A 801 -10.47 -1.04 -18.68
N PRO A 802 -9.14 -0.90 -18.52
CA PRO A 802 -8.30 -1.94 -17.93
C PRO A 802 -8.83 -2.41 -16.57
N SER A 803 -8.45 -3.62 -16.17
CA SER A 803 -8.88 -4.14 -14.87
C SER A 803 -8.15 -3.40 -13.73
N ALA A 804 -8.83 -2.50 -13.02
CA ALA A 804 -8.25 -1.74 -11.91
C ALA A 804 -9.32 -1.26 -10.91
N ASN A 805 -8.87 -0.80 -9.74
CA ASN A 805 -9.70 -0.03 -8.83
C ASN A 805 -9.79 1.42 -9.32
N TYR A 806 -11.00 1.90 -9.56
CA TYR A 806 -11.25 3.24 -10.08
C TYR A 806 -11.81 4.19 -9.02
N ARG A 807 -11.44 5.46 -9.15
CA ARG A 807 -12.08 6.61 -8.53
C ARG A 807 -12.78 7.40 -9.62
N ILE A 808 -14.08 7.65 -9.48
CA ILE A 808 -14.90 8.27 -10.52
C ILE A 808 -15.51 9.58 -10.07
N THR A 809 -15.75 10.48 -11.02
CA THR A 809 -16.54 11.71 -10.82
C THR A 809 -17.17 12.16 -12.14
N ALA A 810 -18.25 12.93 -12.08
CA ALA A 810 -18.87 13.51 -13.27
C ALA A 810 -18.56 15.01 -13.33
N ALA A 811 -18.01 15.47 -14.45
CA ALA A 811 -17.65 16.87 -14.66
C ALA A 811 -17.77 17.24 -16.14
N HIS A 812 -18.37 18.41 -16.42
CA HIS A 812 -18.46 18.99 -17.77
C HIS A 812 -19.12 18.08 -18.81
N GLY A 813 -20.11 17.30 -18.39
CA GLY A 813 -20.80 16.33 -19.26
C GLY A 813 -20.06 15.00 -19.47
N TYR A 814 -18.85 14.85 -18.92
CA TYR A 814 -18.07 13.63 -18.98
C TYR A 814 -18.08 12.90 -17.63
N LEU A 815 -17.95 11.58 -17.68
CA LEU A 815 -17.54 10.79 -16.53
C LEU A 815 -16.01 10.71 -16.58
N TRP A 816 -15.34 10.96 -15.46
CA TRP A 816 -13.90 10.83 -15.31
C TRP A 816 -13.60 9.64 -14.42
N ALA A 817 -12.59 8.86 -14.77
CA ALA A 817 -12.17 7.71 -13.99
C ALA A 817 -10.65 7.72 -13.83
N ALA A 818 -10.15 7.82 -12.61
CA ALA A 818 -8.75 7.65 -12.30
C ALA A 818 -8.51 6.27 -11.69
N SER A 819 -7.44 5.60 -12.08
CA SER A 819 -6.96 4.39 -11.44
C SER A 819 -5.51 4.55 -11.02
N GLY A 820 -5.17 3.83 -9.95
CA GLY A 820 -3.86 3.76 -9.29
C GLY A 820 -4.09 3.31 -7.84
N GLU A 821 -3.06 2.76 -7.22
CA GLU A 821 -3.17 1.83 -6.08
C GLU A 821 -3.89 2.38 -4.82
N SER A 822 -5.19 2.10 -4.62
CA SER A 822 -5.89 2.58 -3.42
C SER A 822 -6.78 1.56 -2.70
N SER A 823 -6.25 0.36 -2.46
CA SER A 823 -6.82 -0.53 -1.43
C SER A 823 -5.86 -0.69 -0.26
N PRO A 824 -5.94 0.14 0.79
CA PRO A 824 -5.22 -0.11 2.05
C PRO A 824 -5.78 -1.34 2.79
N ALA A 825 -6.90 -1.91 2.33
CA ALA A 825 -7.64 -2.93 3.06
C ALA A 825 -7.60 -4.34 2.42
N ARG A 826 -7.29 -4.52 1.12
CA ARG A 826 -7.35 -5.83 0.45
C ARG A 826 -6.50 -5.96 -0.83
N ARG A 827 -5.71 -7.05 -0.87
CA ARG A 827 -5.36 -8.04 -1.94
C ARG A 827 -5.24 -7.65 -3.43
N ALA A 828 -5.52 -6.43 -3.87
CA ALA A 828 -5.36 -6.08 -5.28
C ALA A 828 -3.88 -6.00 -5.63
N LYS A 829 -3.43 -6.75 -6.65
CA LYS A 829 -2.08 -6.66 -7.20
C LYS A 829 -1.76 -5.19 -7.50
N GLN A 830 -0.56 -4.78 -7.13
CA GLN A 830 -0.02 -3.45 -7.43
C GLN A 830 -0.14 -3.19 -8.94
N THR A 831 -1.04 -2.29 -9.32
CA THR A 831 -1.10 -1.76 -10.68
C THR A 831 0.07 -0.81 -10.86
N GLU A 832 0.92 -1.07 -11.84
CA GLU A 832 2.08 -0.22 -12.12
C GLU A 832 1.61 1.06 -12.82
N GLY A 833 1.78 2.19 -12.14
CA GLY A 833 1.38 3.51 -12.64
C GLY A 833 -0.10 3.86 -12.46
N SER A 834 -0.40 5.11 -12.80
CA SER A 834 -1.71 5.73 -12.64
C SER A 834 -2.23 6.25 -13.97
N THR A 835 -3.54 6.18 -14.15
CA THR A 835 -4.20 6.61 -15.40
C THR A 835 -5.43 7.44 -15.11
N LEU A 836 -5.73 8.40 -15.98
CA LEU A 836 -6.94 9.21 -15.97
C LEU A 836 -7.66 9.06 -17.30
N TYR A 837 -8.91 8.61 -17.24
CA TYR A 837 -9.81 8.48 -18.36
C TYR A 837 -10.88 9.56 -18.34
N ARG A 838 -11.24 10.03 -19.53
CA ARG A 838 -12.44 10.82 -19.82
C ARG A 838 -13.40 9.95 -20.61
N ILE A 839 -14.64 9.84 -20.16
CA ILE A 839 -15.66 8.99 -20.75
C ILE A 839 -16.81 9.87 -21.24
N ALA A 840 -17.10 9.81 -22.54
CA ALA A 840 -18.16 10.58 -23.18
C ALA A 840 -19.52 9.87 -23.07
N SER A 841 -20.61 10.59 -23.32
CA SER A 841 -21.98 10.08 -23.13
C SER A 841 -22.36 8.87 -24.00
N ASP A 842 -21.59 8.56 -25.03
CA ASP A 842 -21.70 7.33 -25.84
C ASP A 842 -20.89 6.15 -25.27
N LEU A 843 -20.32 6.32 -24.06
CA LEU A 843 -19.45 5.39 -23.34
C LEU A 843 -18.06 5.20 -23.96
N THR A 844 -17.67 6.02 -24.94
CA THR A 844 -16.29 6.01 -25.45
C THR A 844 -15.32 6.48 -24.35
N CYS A 845 -14.26 5.70 -24.15
CA CYS A 845 -13.26 5.93 -23.12
C CYS A 845 -11.97 6.49 -23.75
N GLU A 846 -11.59 7.69 -23.36
CA GLU A 846 -10.37 8.37 -23.81
C GLU A 846 -9.33 8.40 -22.67
N LEU A 847 -8.13 7.90 -22.93
CA LEU A 847 -7.02 7.99 -21.98
C LEU A 847 -6.39 9.40 -22.04
N VAL A 848 -6.77 10.26 -21.10
CA VAL A 848 -6.27 11.64 -21.00
C VAL A 848 -4.81 11.63 -20.54
N ALA A 849 -4.54 10.98 -19.41
CA ALA A 849 -3.21 10.93 -18.84
C ALA A 849 -2.82 9.52 -18.40
N SER A 850 -1.55 9.20 -18.55
CA SER A 850 -0.94 8.01 -17.99
C SER A 850 0.44 8.34 -17.47
N SER A 851 0.68 7.94 -16.24
CA SER A 851 1.97 8.04 -15.61
C SER A 851 3.02 7.13 -16.27
N ARG A 852 2.61 6.17 -17.12
CA ARG A 852 3.49 5.28 -17.90
C ARG A 852 3.85 5.87 -19.28
N ARG A 853 3.22 6.97 -19.69
CA ARG A 853 3.40 7.54 -21.04
C ARG A 853 4.75 8.24 -21.19
N ARG A 854 5.42 7.97 -22.31
CA ARG A 854 6.74 8.50 -22.66
C ARG A 854 6.83 8.80 -24.16
N LEU A 855 7.18 10.01 -24.59
CA LEU A 855 7.23 11.25 -23.81
C LEU A 855 5.88 11.60 -23.16
N PRO A 856 5.86 12.42 -22.08
CA PRO A 856 4.64 13.09 -21.63
C PRO A 856 4.00 13.86 -22.79
N VAL A 857 2.77 13.51 -23.17
CA VAL A 857 1.99 14.29 -24.16
C VAL A 857 0.96 15.16 -23.46
N HIS A 858 0.73 14.89 -22.17
CA HIS A 858 -0.17 15.60 -21.31
C HIS A 858 0.56 15.97 -20.00
N PRO A 859 0.35 17.17 -19.41
CA PRO A 859 1.10 17.59 -18.22
C PRO A 859 0.98 16.64 -17.03
N LEU A 860 -0.18 16.00 -16.85
CA LEU A 860 -0.35 14.95 -15.84
C LEU A 860 0.50 13.70 -16.06
N ASP A 861 0.97 13.38 -17.28
CA ASP A 861 1.78 12.17 -17.51
C ASP A 861 3.07 12.19 -16.67
N ALA A 862 3.62 13.38 -16.42
CA ALA A 862 4.82 13.56 -15.59
C ALA A 862 4.53 13.75 -14.09
N SER A 863 3.33 14.26 -13.76
CA SER A 863 2.96 14.66 -12.41
C SER A 863 2.13 13.62 -11.65
N LEU A 864 1.40 12.75 -12.36
CA LEU A 864 0.50 11.75 -11.80
C LEU A 864 1.27 10.59 -11.15
N ARG A 865 1.88 10.87 -10.00
CA ARG A 865 2.69 9.92 -9.22
C ARG A 865 1.89 9.31 -8.09
N GLY A 866 2.17 8.05 -7.79
CA GLY A 866 1.46 7.36 -6.71
C GLY A 866 -0.02 7.18 -7.00
N SER A 867 -0.81 7.07 -5.94
CA SER A 867 -2.15 6.49 -6.03
C SER A 867 -3.27 7.51 -5.94
N PRO A 868 -4.09 7.68 -7.02
CA PRO A 868 -5.29 8.49 -6.97
C PRO A 868 -6.23 7.97 -5.88
N PHE A 869 -6.51 8.79 -4.88
CA PHE A 869 -7.52 8.50 -3.87
C PHE A 869 -8.85 9.19 -4.18
N ALA A 870 -8.85 10.21 -5.05
CA ALA A 870 -10.05 10.91 -5.46
C ALA A 870 -9.89 11.67 -6.78
N VAL A 871 -11.03 11.96 -7.43
CA VAL A 871 -11.12 12.80 -8.63
C VAL A 871 -12.28 13.77 -8.42
N PHE A 872 -12.07 15.06 -8.69
CA PHE A 872 -13.04 16.13 -8.43
C PHE A 872 -13.29 16.96 -9.69
N PRO A 873 -14.51 17.47 -9.92
CA PRO A 873 -14.75 18.46 -10.97
C PRO A 873 -13.86 19.70 -10.76
N HIS A 874 -13.33 20.31 -11.82
CA HIS A 874 -12.56 21.56 -11.74
C HIS A 874 -13.07 22.59 -12.75
N THR A 875 -12.91 23.89 -12.51
CA THR A 875 -13.57 24.93 -13.34
C THR A 875 -13.08 25.03 -14.77
N ASN A 876 -11.85 24.59 -15.07
CA ASN A 876 -11.23 24.74 -16.39
C ASN A 876 -11.62 23.63 -17.38
N ASN A 877 -12.88 23.17 -17.38
CA ASN A 877 -13.33 22.01 -18.18
C ASN A 877 -12.53 20.71 -17.89
N GLY A 878 -11.91 20.61 -16.71
CA GLY A 878 -11.10 19.48 -16.28
C GLY A 878 -11.52 18.92 -14.94
N VAL A 879 -10.63 18.14 -14.32
CA VAL A 879 -10.77 17.60 -12.98
C VAL A 879 -9.53 17.86 -12.14
N VAL A 880 -9.65 17.77 -10.81
CA VAL A 880 -8.51 17.69 -9.91
C VAL A 880 -8.35 16.24 -9.46
N VAL A 881 -7.15 15.68 -9.60
CA VAL A 881 -6.82 14.34 -9.11
C VAL A 881 -6.09 14.46 -7.78
N GLY A 882 -6.62 13.84 -6.72
CA GLY A 882 -5.96 13.76 -5.41
C GLY A 882 -5.09 12.52 -5.31
N LEU A 883 -3.82 12.69 -4.94
CA LEU A 883 -2.79 11.64 -4.83
C LEU A 883 -2.42 11.38 -3.36
N ARG A 884 -2.32 10.12 -2.96
CA ARG A 884 -2.16 9.73 -1.55
C ARG A 884 -0.78 10.03 -0.97
N ASP A 885 0.28 9.88 -1.76
CA ASP A 885 1.68 9.87 -1.29
C ASP A 885 2.07 11.16 -0.55
N ASN A 886 1.50 12.30 -0.97
CA ASN A 886 1.72 13.60 -0.32
C ASN A 886 0.45 14.42 -0.17
N TRP A 887 -0.72 13.79 -0.32
CA TRP A 887 -2.00 14.52 -0.34
C TRP A 887 -2.04 15.65 -1.37
N THR A 888 -1.33 15.44 -2.49
CA THR A 888 -1.19 16.44 -3.54
C THR A 888 -2.40 16.38 -4.45
N PHE A 889 -2.88 17.55 -4.85
CA PHE A 889 -3.97 17.71 -5.79
C PHE A 889 -3.39 18.24 -7.09
N LEU A 890 -3.71 17.62 -8.22
CA LEU A 890 -3.22 18.04 -9.53
C LEU A 890 -4.38 18.41 -10.43
N ASP A 891 -4.35 19.60 -11.01
CA ASP A 891 -5.29 19.99 -12.05
C ASP A 891 -5.02 19.20 -13.34
N SER A 892 -6.08 18.67 -13.94
CA SER A 892 -5.97 17.78 -15.09
C SER A 892 -5.61 18.47 -16.39
N ASN A 893 -5.48 19.79 -16.44
CA ASN A 893 -5.07 20.46 -17.67
C ASN A 893 -3.61 20.94 -17.57
N SER A 894 -3.20 21.38 -16.38
CA SER A 894 -1.86 21.94 -16.13
C SER A 894 -0.89 20.94 -15.50
N GLY A 895 -1.38 19.87 -14.85
CA GLY A 895 -0.54 18.93 -14.11
C GLY A 895 0.17 19.55 -12.90
N ILE A 896 -0.24 20.75 -12.50
CA ILE A 896 0.33 21.51 -11.37
C ILE A 896 -0.74 21.59 -10.27
N PRO A 897 -0.36 21.65 -8.98
CA PRO A 897 -1.31 21.91 -7.92
C PRO A 897 -2.07 23.23 -8.15
N PRO A 898 -3.41 23.25 -8.06
CA PRO A 898 -4.14 24.49 -8.23
C PRO A 898 -3.73 25.48 -7.11
N PRO A 899 -3.65 26.80 -7.35
CA PRO A 899 -3.11 27.77 -6.40
C PRO A 899 -3.71 27.73 -4.98
N ARG A 900 -4.95 27.25 -4.86
CA ARG A 900 -5.70 27.09 -3.59
C ARG A 900 -5.45 25.78 -2.84
N TYR A 901 -4.59 24.92 -3.37
CA TYR A 901 -4.20 23.64 -2.78
C TYR A 901 -2.72 23.61 -2.36
N ASP A 902 -2.10 24.78 -2.15
CA ASP A 902 -0.76 24.87 -1.57
C ASP A 902 -0.71 24.14 -0.21
N ASN A 903 0.42 23.49 0.07
CA ASN A 903 0.69 22.32 0.91
C ASN A 903 0.31 22.41 2.41
N ARG A 904 -0.44 23.44 2.82
CA ARG A 904 -0.83 23.70 4.21
C ARG A 904 -2.18 23.09 4.60
N ILE A 905 -3.00 22.67 3.64
CA ILE A 905 -4.32 22.06 3.92
C ILE A 905 -4.19 20.54 3.84
N GLN A 906 -3.85 19.90 4.97
CA GLN A 906 -3.89 18.45 5.13
C GLN A 906 -5.33 18.03 5.40
N GLY A 907 -6.03 17.37 4.47
CA GLY A 907 -7.45 17.11 4.61
C GLY A 907 -8.01 16.11 3.60
N TYR A 908 -9.01 15.31 4.00
CA TYR A 908 -9.82 14.53 3.04
C TYR A 908 -10.86 15.45 2.40
N PRO A 909 -10.76 15.79 1.11
CA PRO A 909 -11.91 16.25 0.35
C PRO A 909 -12.91 15.11 0.22
N GLN A 910 -14.12 15.32 0.74
CA GLN A 910 -15.22 14.38 0.58
C GLN A 910 -16.13 14.88 -0.52
N ILE A 911 -16.38 14.03 -1.53
CA ILE A 911 -17.41 14.28 -2.54
C ILE A 911 -18.74 14.12 -1.84
N THR A 912 -19.62 15.11 -1.97
CA THR A 912 -20.95 15.02 -1.40
C THR A 912 -21.94 14.49 -2.42
N SER A 913 -23.16 14.18 -1.97
CA SER A 913 -24.27 13.76 -2.83
C SER A 913 -24.68 14.79 -3.89
N THR A 914 -24.20 16.04 -3.79
CA THR A 914 -24.47 17.10 -4.75
C THR A 914 -23.27 17.29 -5.70
N PRO A 915 -23.44 17.13 -7.03
CA PRO A 915 -22.37 17.37 -7.99
C PRO A 915 -21.75 18.77 -7.83
N GLY A 916 -20.41 18.83 -7.77
CA GLY A 916 -19.66 20.08 -7.64
C GLY A 916 -19.43 20.57 -6.20
N LEU A 917 -20.03 19.95 -5.19
CA LEU A 917 -19.83 20.31 -3.78
C LEU A 917 -18.63 19.56 -3.19
N ILE A 918 -17.68 20.28 -2.59
CA ILE A 918 -16.49 19.74 -1.93
C ILE A 918 -16.49 20.14 -0.47
N LEU A 919 -16.49 19.15 0.42
CA LEU A 919 -16.21 19.34 1.83
C LEU A 919 -14.69 19.34 2.04
N ARG A 920 -14.13 20.38 2.67
CA ARG A 920 -12.73 20.35 3.14
C ARG A 920 -12.67 20.20 4.65
N GLN A 921 -11.97 19.15 5.07
CA GLN A 921 -11.58 18.93 6.46
C GLN A 921 -10.10 19.31 6.63
N GLN A 922 -9.70 19.77 7.81
CA GLN A 922 -8.29 19.97 8.15
C GLN A 922 -7.88 18.97 9.24
N HIS A 923 -6.76 18.30 9.02
CA HIS A 923 -6.02 17.56 10.01
C HIS A 923 -5.02 18.51 10.65
N VAL A 924 -5.41 19.16 11.74
CA VAL A 924 -4.43 19.83 12.59
C VAL A 924 -3.77 18.75 13.43
N ALA A 925 -2.46 18.81 13.65
CA ALA A 925 -1.70 17.78 14.38
C ALA A 925 -2.25 17.42 15.78
N ARG A 926 -3.07 18.30 16.37
CA ARG A 926 -3.77 18.09 17.65
C ARG A 926 -5.26 17.76 17.53
N ASP A 927 -5.88 18.03 16.39
CA ASP A 927 -7.31 17.87 16.14
C ASP A 927 -7.54 17.30 14.74
N ARG A 928 -7.51 15.97 14.65
CA ARG A 928 -7.71 15.26 13.39
C ARG A 928 -9.20 15.34 13.02
N ASN A 929 -9.52 15.74 11.78
CA ASN A 929 -10.86 15.74 11.18
C ASN A 929 -11.80 16.90 11.53
N ARG A 930 -11.31 18.12 11.78
CA ARG A 930 -12.21 19.28 11.90
C ARG A 930 -12.68 19.73 10.52
N LEU A 931 -13.99 19.92 10.29
CA LEU A 931 -14.47 20.60 9.08
C LEU A 931 -13.96 22.04 9.09
N VAL A 932 -13.39 22.50 7.98
CA VAL A 932 -12.85 23.86 7.86
C VAL A 932 -13.54 24.66 6.77
N SER A 933 -14.06 24.01 5.75
CA SER A 933 -14.91 24.69 4.76
C SER A 933 -15.80 23.75 3.99
N ILE A 934 -16.84 24.33 3.41
CA ILE A 934 -17.69 23.73 2.38
C ILE A 934 -17.63 24.63 1.17
N GLU A 935 -17.28 24.06 0.02
CA GLU A 935 -17.02 24.80 -1.21
C GLU A 935 -17.91 24.27 -2.33
N ASN A 936 -18.45 25.17 -3.15
CA ASN A 936 -19.09 24.83 -4.40
C ASN A 936 -18.11 25.12 -5.54
N MET A 937 -17.65 24.06 -6.20
CA MET A 937 -16.70 24.10 -7.31
C MET A 937 -17.39 24.25 -8.68
N GLY A 938 -18.58 24.86 -8.72
CA GLY A 938 -19.19 25.34 -9.96
C GLY A 938 -18.28 26.27 -10.78
N THR A 939 -18.73 26.65 -11.98
CA THR A 939 -17.96 27.28 -13.08
C THR A 939 -17.05 28.45 -12.72
N ASP A 940 -17.27 29.09 -11.57
CA ASP A 940 -16.61 30.32 -11.17
C ASP A 940 -15.50 30.07 -10.13
N GLY A 941 -15.41 28.85 -9.59
CA GLY A 941 -14.27 28.31 -8.81
C GLY A 941 -14.07 28.95 -7.43
N ASN A 942 -14.99 29.84 -7.04
CA ASN A 942 -14.79 30.77 -5.93
C ASN A 942 -15.93 30.80 -4.90
N ASP A 943 -17.00 30.04 -5.06
CA ASP A 943 -18.12 30.08 -4.12
C ASP A 943 -17.82 29.20 -2.89
N ILE A 944 -17.11 29.78 -1.93
CA ILE A 944 -16.93 29.17 -0.62
C ILE A 944 -18.25 29.34 0.10
N LEU A 945 -18.99 28.24 0.23
CA LEU A 945 -20.29 28.25 0.89
C LEU A 945 -20.10 28.58 2.36
N LEU A 946 -19.17 27.88 3.02
CA LEU A 946 -18.87 28.01 4.44
C LEU A 946 -17.36 27.96 4.65
N ALA A 947 -16.82 28.79 5.52
CA ALA A 947 -15.43 28.69 5.97
C ALA A 947 -15.33 29.00 7.46
N HIS A 948 -14.53 28.21 8.16
CA HIS A 948 -14.21 28.42 9.55
C HIS A 948 -13.59 29.82 9.76
N PRO A 949 -13.91 30.56 10.84
CA PRO A 949 -13.37 31.90 11.06
C PRO A 949 -11.83 31.98 11.09
N GLU A 950 -11.16 30.90 11.53
CA GLU A 950 -9.69 30.78 11.50
C GLU A 950 -9.11 30.67 10.07
N ARG A 951 -9.93 30.32 9.08
CA ARG A 951 -9.52 30.20 7.68
C ARG A 951 -9.60 31.58 7.02
N ASP A 952 -8.50 32.32 7.05
CA ASP A 952 -8.30 33.63 6.41
C ASP A 952 -9.57 34.51 6.31
N PRO A 953 -9.77 35.48 7.22
CA PRO A 953 -11.00 36.29 7.28
C PRO A 953 -11.24 37.14 6.02
N SER A 954 -10.30 37.23 5.08
CA SER A 954 -10.51 37.88 3.78
C SER A 954 -11.38 37.06 2.82
N VAL A 955 -11.59 35.77 3.09
CA VAL A 955 -12.43 34.89 2.29
C VAL A 955 -13.91 35.23 2.48
N ARG A 956 -14.56 35.72 1.43
CA ARG A 956 -16.03 35.88 1.42
C ARG A 956 -16.69 34.52 1.36
N THR A 957 -17.53 34.22 2.34
CA THR A 957 -18.39 33.02 2.34
C THR A 957 -19.83 33.39 1.97
N ARG A 958 -20.56 32.47 1.32
CA ARG A 958 -21.98 32.66 1.00
C ARG A 958 -22.89 32.50 2.22
N TYR A 959 -22.47 31.65 3.15
CA TYR A 959 -23.12 31.38 4.42
C TYR A 959 -22.10 31.63 5.53
N PRO A 960 -22.49 32.22 6.67
CA PRO A 960 -21.58 32.36 7.79
C PRO A 960 -21.39 31.01 8.49
N TRP A 961 -20.25 30.87 9.15
CA TRP A 961 -19.89 29.65 9.86
C TRP A 961 -20.82 29.42 11.07
N PRO A 962 -21.47 28.24 11.18
CA PRO A 962 -22.25 27.91 12.36
C PRO A 962 -21.34 27.55 13.54
N GLU A 963 -21.43 28.30 14.65
CA GLU A 963 -20.65 28.05 15.87
C GLU A 963 -20.91 26.64 16.45
N GLU A 964 -22.08 26.06 16.16
CA GLU A 964 -22.46 24.72 16.58
C GLU A 964 -21.51 23.63 16.05
N ILE A 965 -20.88 23.83 14.89
CA ILE A 965 -19.88 22.89 14.36
C ILE A 965 -18.64 22.84 15.26
N GLU A 966 -18.29 23.94 15.93
CA GLU A 966 -17.14 24.00 16.84
C GLU A 966 -17.39 23.28 18.17
N MET A 967 -18.66 23.11 18.53
CA MET A 967 -19.06 22.40 19.74
C MET A 967 -19.08 20.88 19.57
N LEU A 968 -18.89 20.37 18.33
CA LEU A 968 -18.92 18.94 18.03
C LEU A 968 -17.56 18.28 18.33
N PRO A 969 -17.53 17.02 18.82
CA PRO A 969 -16.29 16.31 19.09
C PRO A 969 -15.47 16.12 17.80
N SER A 970 -14.37 16.85 17.71
CA SER A 970 -13.50 16.98 16.53
C SER A 970 -12.84 15.67 16.09
N SER A 971 -12.33 14.88 17.04
CA SER A 971 -11.37 13.79 16.76
C SER A 971 -11.92 12.59 15.97
N ALA A 972 -13.23 12.47 15.80
CA ALA A 972 -13.88 11.34 15.12
C ALA A 972 -15.09 11.73 14.25
N SER A 973 -15.30 13.02 13.99
CA SER A 973 -16.44 13.49 13.21
C SER A 973 -16.22 13.33 11.70
N ARG A 974 -17.26 12.91 10.99
CA ARG A 974 -17.38 12.88 9.53
C ARG A 974 -18.52 13.79 9.11
N TYR A 975 -18.42 14.32 7.89
CA TYR A 975 -19.33 15.37 7.41
C TYR A 975 -19.88 14.99 6.03
N VAL A 976 -21.16 15.23 5.78
CA VAL A 976 -21.77 15.20 4.44
C VAL A 976 -22.55 16.50 4.28
N ALA A 977 -22.50 17.11 3.10
CA ALA A 977 -23.24 18.34 2.84
C ALA A 977 -24.03 18.29 1.53
N ALA A 978 -25.21 18.87 1.50
CA ALA A 978 -26.02 19.00 0.31
C ALA A 978 -26.48 20.45 0.15
N LEU A 979 -26.36 20.99 -1.07
CA LEU A 979 -26.99 22.26 -1.42
C LEU A 979 -28.48 21.99 -1.70
N ARG A 980 -29.38 22.69 -1.00
CA ARG A 980 -30.83 22.56 -1.17
C ARG A 980 -31.50 23.93 -1.21
N GLY A 981 -31.87 24.37 -2.40
CA GLY A 981 -32.38 25.72 -2.63
C GLY A 981 -31.32 26.76 -2.31
N GLU A 982 -31.63 27.71 -1.41
CA GLU A 982 -30.68 28.73 -0.97
C GLU A 982 -29.88 28.34 0.27
N GLY A 983 -29.98 27.14 0.83
CA GLY A 983 -29.26 26.71 2.03
C GLY A 983 -28.32 25.52 1.83
N VAL A 984 -27.46 25.27 2.82
CA VAL A 984 -26.59 24.09 2.89
C VAL A 984 -27.01 23.22 4.07
N ASP A 985 -27.44 22.01 3.79
CA ASP A 985 -27.68 20.99 4.81
C ASP A 985 -26.34 20.28 5.08
N ILE A 986 -25.91 20.21 6.34
CA ILE A 986 -24.66 19.59 6.80
C ILE A 986 -25.02 18.52 7.82
N LEU A 987 -24.72 17.29 7.49
CA LEU A 987 -24.77 16.18 8.41
C LEU A 987 -23.39 15.93 8.99
N VAL A 988 -23.28 15.92 10.32
CA VAL A 988 -22.07 15.58 11.06
C VAL A 988 -22.33 14.30 11.84
N TRP A 989 -21.37 13.38 11.90
CA TRP A 989 -21.48 12.22 12.79
C TRP A 989 -20.13 11.77 13.35
N SER A 990 -20.08 11.41 14.63
CA SER A 990 -18.88 10.92 15.30
C SER A 990 -18.86 9.38 15.33
N SER A 991 -17.71 8.79 14.99
CA SER A 991 -17.46 7.35 15.18
C SER A 991 -16.50 7.15 16.35
N PHE A 992 -16.98 7.06 17.58
CA PHE A 992 -16.10 6.71 18.71
C PHE A 992 -15.75 5.22 18.68
N GLY A 993 -14.52 4.90 18.25
CA GLY A 993 -13.79 3.70 18.66
C GLY A 993 -14.38 2.32 18.29
N SER A 994 -15.53 2.25 17.62
CA SER A 994 -16.16 0.99 17.24
C SER A 994 -16.23 0.86 15.71
N PRO A 995 -15.76 -0.27 15.12
CA PRO A 995 -15.93 -0.53 13.69
C PRO A 995 -17.41 -0.73 13.26
N TRP A 996 -18.36 -0.67 14.20
CA TRP A 996 -19.76 -1.07 13.99
C TRP A 996 -20.80 0.07 14.01
N GLY A 997 -20.41 1.35 13.92
CA GLY A 997 -21.36 2.45 13.66
C GLY A 997 -21.01 3.81 14.27
N ALA A 998 -21.74 4.85 13.85
CA ALA A 998 -21.68 6.18 14.44
C ALA A 998 -22.26 6.15 15.87
N THR A 999 -21.58 6.80 16.82
CA THR A 999 -22.05 6.94 18.21
C THR A 999 -22.91 8.16 18.40
N GLU A 1000 -22.63 9.23 17.63
CA GLU A 1000 -23.41 10.46 17.66
C GLU A 1000 -23.53 11.09 16.28
N ALA A 1001 -24.61 11.83 16.03
CA ALA A 1001 -24.77 12.61 14.81
C ALA A 1001 -25.57 13.89 15.05
N TRP A 1002 -25.43 14.84 14.12
CA TRP A 1002 -26.00 16.18 14.11
C TRP A 1002 -26.36 16.57 12.68
N LEU A 1003 -27.59 17.03 12.44
CA LEU A 1003 -27.97 17.65 11.16
C LEU A 1003 -28.07 19.17 11.40
N LEU A 1004 -27.45 19.95 10.54
CA LEU A 1004 -27.38 21.40 10.62
C LEU A 1004 -27.80 21.97 9.26
N ARG A 1005 -28.79 22.85 9.22
CA ARG A 1005 -29.07 23.63 8.02
C ARG A 1005 -28.52 25.03 8.19
N VAL A 1006 -27.68 25.47 7.24
CA VAL A 1006 -27.14 26.83 7.21
C VAL A 1006 -27.78 27.61 6.07
N GLU A 1007 -28.50 28.66 6.44
CA GLU A 1007 -29.18 29.56 5.51
C GLU A 1007 -28.38 30.86 5.33
N PRO A 1008 -28.65 31.70 4.31
CA PRO A 1008 -27.89 32.94 4.04
C PRO A 1008 -27.78 33.90 5.23
N GLY A 1009 -28.78 33.90 6.12
CA GLY A 1009 -28.79 34.73 7.33
C GLY A 1009 -27.98 34.17 8.50
N GLY A 1010 -27.34 33.01 8.35
CA GLY A 1010 -26.41 32.45 9.33
C GLY A 1010 -26.97 31.75 10.54
N ARG A 1011 -28.29 31.62 10.59
CA ARG A 1011 -28.93 30.87 11.64
C ARG A 1011 -28.80 29.38 11.32
N ALA A 1012 -28.04 28.65 12.12
CA ALA A 1012 -28.11 27.19 12.12
C ALA A 1012 -29.44 26.79 12.74
N VAL A 1013 -30.27 26.05 12.02
CA VAL A 1013 -31.52 25.53 12.58
C VAL A 1013 -31.28 24.09 13.07
N TYR A 1014 -31.01 24.04 14.37
CA TYR A 1014 -30.92 22.97 15.38
C TYR A 1014 -30.22 21.62 15.10
N PRO A 1015 -29.30 21.23 16.00
CA PRO A 1015 -28.71 19.88 16.04
C PRO A 1015 -29.71 18.86 16.55
N VAL A 1016 -30.06 17.86 15.73
CA VAL A 1016 -30.61 16.62 16.27
C VAL A 1016 -29.45 15.76 16.76
N HIS A 1017 -29.26 15.66 18.08
CA HIS A 1017 -28.24 14.80 18.69
C HIS A 1017 -28.78 13.38 18.89
N PHE A 1018 -28.19 12.42 18.21
CA PHE A 1018 -28.50 11.00 18.36
C PHE A 1018 -27.44 10.31 19.22
N VAL A 1019 -27.81 9.43 20.17
CA VAL A 1019 -26.85 8.64 20.96
C VAL A 1019 -27.22 7.16 20.94
N TRP A 1020 -26.33 6.33 20.40
CA TRP A 1020 -26.45 4.87 20.47
C TRP A 1020 -25.70 4.30 21.67
N PRO A 1021 -26.31 3.40 22.45
CA PRO A 1021 -25.61 2.67 23.50
C PRO A 1021 -24.75 1.55 22.87
N ALA A 1022 -23.62 1.23 23.50
CA ALA A 1022 -22.58 0.37 22.93
C ALA A 1022 -22.89 -1.15 23.03
N ASP A 1023 -23.88 -1.49 23.84
CA ASP A 1023 -24.23 -2.79 24.43
C ASP A 1023 -25.00 -3.74 23.51
N GLY A 1024 -24.88 -3.61 22.19
CA GLY A 1024 -25.53 -4.56 21.27
C GLY A 1024 -27.05 -4.32 21.07
N ASP A 1025 -27.70 -3.63 22.00
CA ASP A 1025 -29.15 -3.39 21.95
C ASP A 1025 -29.48 -2.21 21.02
N GLN A 1026 -30.29 -2.48 19.98
CA GLN A 1026 -30.46 -1.61 18.81
C GLN A 1026 -31.40 -0.41 19.04
N ARG A 1027 -31.26 0.31 20.15
CA ARG A 1027 -32.17 1.42 20.54
C ARG A 1027 -31.42 2.73 20.74
N VAL A 1028 -31.94 3.84 20.22
CA VAL A 1028 -31.44 5.20 20.52
C VAL A 1028 -31.71 5.48 22.00
N SER A 1029 -30.66 5.79 22.77
CA SER A 1029 -30.72 5.82 24.24
C SER A 1029 -31.00 7.20 24.84
N LYS A 1030 -30.77 8.30 24.09
CA LYS A 1030 -30.96 9.67 24.61
C LYS A 1030 -31.13 10.71 23.49
N PHE A 1031 -32.12 11.59 23.65
CA PHE A 1031 -32.21 12.88 22.96
C PHE A 1031 -31.88 13.99 23.97
N ARG A 1032 -31.01 14.95 23.62
CA ARG A 1032 -30.88 16.22 24.37
C ARG A 1032 -31.70 17.28 23.66
N TYR A 1033 -32.63 17.88 24.41
CA TYR A 1033 -33.66 18.81 23.93
C TYR A 1033 -33.54 20.13 24.70
N ASP A 1034 -33.56 21.25 23.98
CA ASP A 1034 -33.75 22.59 24.56
C ASP A 1034 -35.05 23.20 23.99
N PRO A 1035 -36.14 23.27 24.79
CA PRO A 1035 -37.46 23.70 24.34
C PRO A 1035 -37.51 25.16 23.87
N ASP A 1036 -36.68 26.03 24.44
CA ASP A 1036 -36.84 27.48 24.27
C ASP A 1036 -36.28 27.98 22.93
N THR A 1037 -35.54 27.12 22.24
CA THR A 1037 -34.88 27.43 20.98
C THR A 1037 -35.59 26.74 19.79
N PHE A 1038 -36.22 25.59 20.01
CA PHE A 1038 -36.72 24.70 18.96
C PHE A 1038 -38.04 25.15 18.28
N ARG A 1039 -38.12 25.11 16.93
CA ARG A 1039 -39.36 25.35 16.14
C ARG A 1039 -40.09 24.07 15.69
N TYR A 1040 -39.54 22.89 15.92
CA TYR A 1040 -40.17 21.61 15.55
C TYR A 1040 -40.87 20.98 16.76
N PRO A 1041 -41.92 20.16 16.58
CA PRO A 1041 -42.54 19.41 17.67
C PRO A 1041 -41.54 18.45 18.34
N ALA A 1042 -41.75 18.18 19.63
CA ALA A 1042 -41.02 17.16 20.37
C ALA A 1042 -41.11 15.81 19.63
N PRO A 1043 -40.02 15.00 19.59
CA PRO A 1043 -40.06 13.70 18.95
C PRO A 1043 -41.15 12.83 19.58
N ASP A 1044 -41.91 12.11 18.75
CA ASP A 1044 -42.97 11.24 19.27
C ASP A 1044 -42.39 10.01 19.98
N ALA A 1045 -43.27 9.18 20.56
CA ALA A 1045 -42.89 7.96 21.29
C ALA A 1045 -42.09 6.93 20.45
N LYS A 1046 -41.89 7.17 19.14
CA LYS A 1046 -41.14 6.34 18.20
C LYS A 1046 -39.80 6.98 17.77
N GLY A 1047 -39.38 8.08 18.41
CA GLY A 1047 -38.12 8.77 18.12
C GLY A 1047 -38.17 9.60 16.83
N LEU A 1048 -39.37 9.95 16.36
CA LEU A 1048 -39.59 10.64 15.11
C LEU A 1048 -39.70 12.14 15.34
N ILE A 1049 -38.85 12.94 14.67
CA ILE A 1049 -39.00 14.40 14.65
C ILE A 1049 -39.78 14.77 13.40
N ALA A 1050 -41.03 15.18 13.58
CA ALA A 1050 -41.81 15.74 12.50
C ALA A 1050 -41.29 17.15 12.19
N THR A 1051 -40.67 17.33 11.02
CA THR A 1051 -40.33 18.66 10.51
C THR A 1051 -41.36 19.09 9.48
N ASP A 1052 -41.56 20.38 9.25
CA ASP A 1052 -42.42 20.94 8.19
C ASP A 1052 -42.07 20.43 6.77
N GLN A 1053 -40.93 19.73 6.61
CA GLN A 1053 -40.48 19.13 5.36
C GLN A 1053 -40.24 17.60 5.44
N GLY A 1054 -40.41 16.98 6.61
CA GLY A 1054 -40.44 15.53 6.80
C GLY A 1054 -39.76 14.93 8.04
N LEU A 1055 -39.86 13.60 8.19
CA LEU A 1055 -39.42 12.73 9.30
C LEU A 1055 -37.94 12.35 9.19
N VAL A 1056 -37.21 12.34 10.31
CA VAL A 1056 -35.83 11.80 10.42
C VAL A 1056 -35.83 10.44 11.14
N ILE A 1057 -35.26 9.39 10.53
CA ILE A 1057 -35.13 8.05 11.11
C ILE A 1057 -33.66 7.74 11.41
N THR A 1058 -33.37 7.15 12.57
CA THR A 1058 -32.04 6.62 12.93
C THR A 1058 -32.14 5.19 13.50
N GLY A 1059 -31.33 4.26 12.98
CA GLY A 1059 -31.35 2.85 13.40
C GLY A 1059 -30.11 2.07 12.97
N ARG A 1060 -29.64 1.15 13.83
CA ARG A 1060 -28.37 0.42 13.68
C ARG A 1060 -28.37 -0.48 12.44
N GLY A 1061 -27.29 -0.43 11.65
CA GLY A 1061 -27.17 -1.16 10.38
C GLY A 1061 -27.70 -0.41 9.16
N MET A 1062 -28.20 0.83 9.32
CA MET A 1062 -28.38 1.76 8.21
C MET A 1062 -27.64 3.04 8.57
N ALA A 1063 -26.42 3.20 8.07
CA ALA A 1063 -25.72 4.47 8.15
C ALA A 1063 -26.38 5.48 7.20
N GLY A 1064 -27.48 6.11 7.61
CA GLY A 1064 -28.18 7.11 6.81
C GLY A 1064 -29.29 7.84 7.56
N PHE A 1065 -29.48 9.11 7.21
CA PHE A 1065 -30.57 9.99 7.65
C PHE A 1065 -31.57 10.14 6.51
N TRP A 1066 -32.87 10.08 6.80
CA TRP A 1066 -33.95 10.19 5.80
C TRP A 1066 -34.81 11.41 6.11
N PHE A 1067 -35.53 11.93 5.11
CA PHE A 1067 -36.53 13.00 5.26
C PHE A 1067 -37.86 12.48 4.71
N ILE A 1068 -38.95 12.36 5.51
CA ILE A 1068 -40.28 11.88 5.05
C ILE A 1068 -41.41 12.90 5.28
N PRO A 1069 -42.00 13.55 4.27
CA PRO A 1069 -42.99 14.63 4.43
C PRO A 1069 -44.19 14.35 5.35
N ASN A 1070 -44.57 15.35 6.15
CA ASN A 1070 -45.68 15.30 7.13
C ASN A 1070 -47.05 14.89 6.56
N ARG A 1071 -47.28 15.05 5.25
CA ARG A 1071 -48.57 14.71 4.61
C ARG A 1071 -48.87 13.19 4.58
N GLU A 1072 -47.88 12.36 4.88
CA GLU A 1072 -48.02 10.89 4.90
C GLU A 1072 -48.18 10.34 6.34
N LEU A 1073 -48.23 11.21 7.36
CA LEU A 1073 -48.27 10.81 8.79
C LEU A 1073 -49.48 9.93 9.13
N ASP A 1074 -50.62 10.17 8.50
CA ASP A 1074 -51.87 9.44 8.78
C ASP A 1074 -51.93 8.07 8.08
N LYS A 1075 -51.33 7.92 6.89
CA LYS A 1075 -51.20 6.61 6.22
C LYS A 1075 -50.24 5.68 6.97
N LEU A 1076 -49.20 6.26 7.59
CA LEU A 1076 -48.26 5.56 8.45
C LEU A 1076 -48.86 5.20 9.82
N ARG A 1077 -49.89 5.93 10.27
CA ARG A 1077 -50.72 5.58 11.44
C ARG A 1077 -51.73 4.48 11.11
N GLU A 1078 -52.35 4.50 9.93
CA GLU A 1078 -53.35 3.51 9.50
C GLU A 1078 -52.76 2.13 9.17
N ALA A 1079 -51.55 2.08 8.60
CA ALA A 1079 -50.84 0.81 8.35
C ALA A 1079 -50.34 0.11 9.63
N VAL A 1080 -50.43 0.78 10.79
CA VAL A 1080 -49.91 0.33 12.09
C VAL A 1080 -51.07 0.11 13.06
N ARG A 1081 -51.86 -0.96 12.84
CA ARG A 1081 -52.69 -1.55 13.92
C ARG A 1081 -51.97 -2.74 14.53
N PRO A 1082 -52.04 -2.93 15.86
CA PRO A 1082 -51.43 -4.08 16.53
C PRO A 1082 -52.17 -5.36 16.12
N ALA A 1083 -51.52 -6.22 15.35
CA ALA A 1083 -52.00 -7.59 15.18
C ALA A 1083 -51.70 -8.36 16.47
N ASN A 1084 -52.71 -8.52 17.33
CA ASN A 1084 -52.70 -9.55 18.37
C ASN A 1084 -52.73 -10.91 17.66
N PHE A 1085 -51.56 -11.53 17.47
CA PHE A 1085 -51.46 -12.96 17.17
C PHE A 1085 -50.77 -13.65 18.33
N SER A 1086 -51.55 -14.43 19.09
CA SER A 1086 -51.04 -15.60 19.78
C SER A 1086 -50.43 -16.54 18.74
N ALA A 1087 -49.20 -16.98 18.98
CA ALA A 1087 -48.52 -17.96 18.15
C ALA A 1087 -49.32 -19.28 18.08
N PRO A 1088 -49.43 -19.94 16.92
CA PRO A 1088 -49.69 -21.38 16.88
C PRO A 1088 -48.38 -22.14 17.14
N GLU A 1089 -48.41 -23.01 18.15
CA GLU A 1089 -47.45 -24.09 18.35
C GLU A 1089 -47.52 -25.09 17.18
N SER A 1090 -46.88 -24.84 16.04
CA SER A 1090 -46.67 -25.90 15.03
C SER A 1090 -45.68 -25.53 13.92
N ILE A 1091 -44.40 -25.32 14.20
CA ILE A 1091 -43.33 -25.59 13.22
C ILE A 1091 -42.10 -26.14 13.95
N ALA A 1092 -42.26 -27.34 14.50
CA ALA A 1092 -41.16 -28.28 14.62
C ALA A 1092 -41.39 -29.32 13.54
N GLU A 1093 -40.64 -29.28 12.44
CA GLU A 1093 -40.15 -30.47 11.73
C GLU A 1093 -39.28 -30.13 10.50
N LYS A 1094 -38.10 -30.77 10.48
CA LYS A 1094 -37.35 -31.28 9.32
C LYS A 1094 -36.71 -30.28 8.34
N ARG A 1095 -35.41 -30.05 8.54
CA ARG A 1095 -34.44 -29.99 7.43
C ARG A 1095 -33.73 -31.35 7.32
N PRO A 1096 -33.61 -31.97 6.13
CA PRO A 1096 -32.64 -33.03 5.89
C PRO A 1096 -31.24 -32.42 5.63
N PRO A 1097 -30.16 -33.17 5.84
CA PRO A 1097 -28.82 -32.70 5.55
C PRO A 1097 -28.53 -32.77 4.05
N ASN A 1098 -27.93 -31.71 3.52
CA ASN A 1098 -26.93 -31.72 2.45
C ASN A 1098 -26.09 -30.45 2.56
#